data_AF-A0A1N6H286-F1
#
_entry.id   AF-A0A1N6H286-F1
#
_cell.length_a   1.000
_cell.length_b   1.000
_cell.length_c   1.000
_cell.angle_alpha   90.00
_cell.angle_beta   90.00
_cell.angle_gamma   90.00
#
_symmetry.space_group_name_H-M   'P 1'
#
loop_
_entity.id
_entity.type
_entity.pdbx_description
1 polymer ?
#
loop_
_entity_poly.entity_id
_entity_poly.type
_entity_poly.pdbx_seq_one_letter_code
_entity_poly.pdbx_strand_id
1 'polypeptide(L)'
;MKFYRWITLGALFGCSVVGFAQTAAQDVRTLDIVIRDFQPNHPDFENFSEESVNHINEIYNYRTATGAAMNAFGYDAVWYGNSSLHNTCGNMNAFEKYGFGTQIGVDGLPMKANLSLPGYLQNTSLGPVLKYGECNQKTKDAVTGADVTLRGYENAKDDVSGYKCPAGNTNWSNPVIYTPGMVMPYLLFTKMDGEKLDMYDGVIIQRANLYCDNQFFEQWYVDVPGQNKRVNTTMDIPKDPNSKYYVYDYNYNNGGYSPLDSINPTTREWVMNKPCNASIQPNGVCDQFEPQTLSIFCPPYNYQYANNQADFLGNNTFELCKEWLNQGGPRATNSAGSGHSAAWQAAVMYDATHPGKLGMKHLRNYAFTMMGYASFKYKQSNQIPTPEVFEFAGDDDMWIFVDGVLVVDLGGTHLSAPGKVNIQTLAVNNHGCHAGEPLATYTNCLGASDATGWADDTWHHLHFFYADRQSDGSNIYIRTSLAELAPSRYGQPTVNDVVVKVDENGISHNSMYMNVPLADSSLVAINNPNVPSMVVLRNITVLGPDGTPLKTITGQDSVVTMVYGFYVTTMTGPIDKGAAGLMYQFEGVVKDLNGNVIDGGLLGDDRLAFNVPYSQGLNDDGNGGNYTAMEWTQLMAWSQKVNFYVAASSGKHVEGFDEREKWGKISYTAVAQTPVIPDDPAFDRPDFTAEAQTLTDIAGSGTLPTDMTADLVLTPIPAVSNSDPLKWAKDNAETLMISGPQGATALPVGSSVVYGAGQNENKTLCYNDGSANVPGKKSNETCTSWSFPTTQPFHVNIRVFDHLGHFVNQYNKRVTKEEFENALNGLRSSTQSAGLKMPGCGDTPMYGATGAMLATIKMYPVTDKGRLLATGPYVYQMTVVKDAYTYCYESNGNNPTTMTMPFQRTTETIRRGYRRTQKK
;
A
#
# COMPACT_ATOMS: atom_id res chain seq x y z
N MET A 1 -6.44 -19.16 38.21
CA MET A 1 -6.08 -20.47 37.63
C MET A 1 -7.31 -21.35 37.52
N LYS A 2 -7.99 -21.35 36.37
CA LYS A 2 -9.03 -22.34 36.02
C LYS A 2 -8.85 -22.70 34.55
N PHE A 3 -8.57 -23.98 34.32
CA PHE A 3 -8.46 -24.65 33.03
C PHE A 3 -9.82 -24.72 32.33
N TYR A 4 -9.85 -24.58 31.00
CA TYR A 4 -10.91 -25.17 30.17
C TYR A 4 -10.30 -25.98 29.03
N ARG A 5 -10.62 -27.28 29.04
CA ARG A 5 -10.39 -28.28 27.99
C ARG A 5 -11.47 -28.14 26.90
N TRP A 6 -11.12 -28.26 25.62
CA TRP A 6 -12.02 -28.84 24.61
C TRP A 6 -11.22 -29.71 23.62
N ILE A 7 -11.71 -30.94 23.43
CA ILE A 7 -11.30 -31.96 22.46
C ILE A 7 -12.37 -31.93 21.37
N THR A 8 -12.00 -31.95 20.08
CA THR A 8 -12.85 -32.53 19.01
C THR A 8 -12.04 -33.01 17.81
N LEU A 9 -12.32 -34.26 17.42
CA LEU A 9 -11.90 -34.98 16.22
C LEU A 9 -12.48 -34.37 14.94
N GLY A 10 -11.75 -34.48 13.82
CA GLY A 10 -12.29 -34.29 12.46
C GLY A 10 -11.23 -34.36 11.36
N ALA A 11 -10.76 -35.56 11.02
CA ALA A 11 -10.01 -35.81 9.79
C ALA A 11 -10.98 -36.15 8.63
N LEU A 12 -10.54 -35.89 7.39
CA LEU A 12 -11.16 -36.17 6.08
C LEU A 12 -12.10 -35.08 5.54
N PHE A 13 -11.55 -34.14 4.77
CA PHE A 13 -11.91 -33.84 3.37
C PHE A 13 -10.95 -32.75 2.85
N GLY A 14 -10.37 -32.96 1.67
CA GLY A 14 -9.38 -32.07 1.05
C GLY A 14 -9.99 -30.73 0.65
N CYS A 15 -9.60 -29.69 1.36
CA CYS A 15 -9.46 -28.30 0.96
C CYS A 15 -8.75 -27.59 2.13
N SER A 16 -7.51 -27.15 1.89
CA SER A 16 -6.80 -26.09 2.63
C SER A 16 -7.24 -25.81 4.08
N VAL A 17 -6.73 -26.56 5.08
CA VAL A 17 -6.62 -26.06 6.46
C VAL A 17 -5.49 -26.79 7.20
N VAL A 18 -4.34 -26.12 7.38
CA VAL A 18 -3.56 -26.25 8.62
C VAL A 18 -3.36 -24.84 9.15
N GLY A 19 -4.49 -24.23 9.50
CA GLY A 19 -4.54 -23.31 10.61
C GLY A 19 -4.66 -24.14 11.89
N PHE A 20 -3.78 -23.89 12.85
CA PHE A 20 -4.11 -24.17 14.24
C PHE A 20 -3.92 -22.85 14.99
N ALA A 21 -5.04 -22.40 15.58
CA ALA A 21 -5.33 -21.09 16.15
C ALA A 21 -5.52 -19.92 15.14
N GLN A 22 -6.46 -20.02 14.21
CA GLN A 22 -7.22 -18.82 13.82
C GLN A 22 -8.22 -18.52 14.95
N THR A 23 -7.82 -17.61 15.82
CA THR A 23 -8.70 -16.85 16.70
C THR A 23 -8.59 -15.41 16.26
N ALA A 24 -9.70 -14.78 15.87
CA ALA A 24 -9.83 -13.36 15.53
C ALA A 24 -8.85 -12.87 14.47
N ALA A 25 -9.27 -12.77 13.18
CA ALA A 25 -8.61 -12.03 12.09
C ALA A 25 -7.46 -11.15 12.59
N GLN A 26 -6.27 -11.76 12.75
CA GLN A 26 -5.21 -11.14 13.53
C GLN A 26 -4.62 -10.02 12.70
N ASP A 27 -4.49 -8.84 13.31
CA ASP A 27 -3.63 -7.78 12.81
C ASP A 27 -2.24 -8.40 12.54
N VAL A 28 -1.87 -8.54 11.27
CA VAL A 28 -0.64 -9.18 10.81
C VAL A 28 0.23 -8.15 10.06
N ARG A 29 1.54 -8.37 10.08
CA ARG A 29 2.50 -7.70 9.20
C ARG A 29 2.99 -8.71 8.18
N THR A 30 2.69 -8.46 6.91
CA THR A 30 3.06 -9.38 5.82
C THR A 30 4.31 -8.87 5.12
N LEU A 31 5.32 -9.74 5.01
CA LEU A 31 6.52 -9.52 4.21
C LEU A 31 6.47 -10.42 2.97
N ASP A 32 7.00 -9.96 1.84
CA ASP A 32 7.20 -10.81 0.69
C ASP A 32 8.48 -11.61 0.88
N ILE A 33 8.45 -12.91 0.57
CA ILE A 33 9.63 -13.75 0.63
C ILE A 33 9.82 -14.55 -0.67
N VAL A 34 11.10 -14.69 -1.05
CA VAL A 34 11.56 -15.52 -2.15
C VAL A 34 12.53 -16.53 -1.55
N ILE A 35 12.11 -17.79 -1.55
CA ILE A 35 12.87 -18.90 -1.01
C ILE A 35 13.55 -19.62 -2.17
N ARG A 36 14.79 -20.06 -1.95
CA ARG A 36 15.50 -20.97 -2.85
C ARG A 36 15.87 -22.22 -2.05
N ASP A 37 15.30 -23.33 -2.48
CA ASP A 37 15.49 -24.64 -1.90
C ASP A 37 16.61 -25.36 -2.67
N PHE A 38 17.65 -25.82 -1.98
CA PHE A 38 18.86 -26.44 -2.54
C PHE A 38 18.87 -27.93 -2.22
N GLN A 39 19.59 -28.78 -2.95
CA GLN A 39 19.82 -30.16 -2.51
C GLN A 39 20.83 -30.23 -1.34
N PRO A 40 20.80 -31.29 -0.49
CA PRO A 40 21.70 -31.40 0.66
C PRO A 40 23.16 -31.66 0.26
N ASN A 41 23.43 -31.97 -1.01
CA ASN A 41 24.80 -32.15 -1.54
C ASN A 41 25.40 -30.86 -2.09
N HIS A 42 24.71 -29.72 -2.03
CA HIS A 42 25.29 -28.45 -2.42
C HIS A 42 26.50 -28.14 -1.52
N PRO A 43 27.69 -27.80 -2.06
CA PRO A 43 28.92 -27.71 -1.26
C PRO A 43 28.85 -26.76 -0.07
N ASP A 44 28.09 -25.67 -0.23
CA ASP A 44 27.88 -24.63 0.79
C ASP A 44 26.83 -24.99 1.86
N PHE A 45 26.01 -26.05 1.68
CA PHE A 45 24.93 -26.46 2.60
C PHE A 45 25.25 -27.80 3.30
N GLU A 46 24.70 -27.96 4.51
CA GLU A 46 24.94 -29.03 5.48
C GLU A 46 26.42 -29.42 5.60
N ASN A 47 27.18 -28.56 6.28
CA ASN A 47 28.61 -28.75 6.55
C ASN A 47 28.88 -28.77 8.06
N PHE A 48 29.58 -29.79 8.54
CA PHE A 48 30.04 -29.92 9.93
C PHE A 48 31.26 -29.01 10.19
N SER A 49 31.22 -27.75 9.79
CA SER A 49 32.39 -26.86 9.79
C SER A 49 32.97 -26.66 11.19
N GLU A 50 32.11 -26.53 12.21
CA GLU A 50 32.52 -26.51 13.61
C GLU A 50 33.29 -27.77 14.03
N GLU A 51 32.78 -28.96 13.66
CA GLU A 51 33.41 -30.23 14.02
C GLU A 51 34.65 -30.51 13.18
N SER A 52 34.68 -30.06 11.93
CA SER A 52 35.79 -30.27 10.99
C SER A 52 37.12 -29.73 11.53
N VAL A 53 37.07 -28.65 12.33
CA VAL A 53 38.24 -28.05 12.99
C VAL A 53 39.06 -29.09 13.75
N ASN A 54 38.37 -30.08 14.34
CA ASN A 54 38.97 -31.14 15.16
C ASN A 54 38.83 -32.54 14.54
N HIS A 55 37.83 -32.77 13.69
CA HIS A 55 37.39 -34.10 13.25
C HIS A 55 37.37 -34.30 11.73
N ILE A 56 37.96 -33.41 10.92
CA ILE A 56 37.91 -33.51 9.44
C ILE A 56 38.36 -34.86 8.86
N ASN A 57 39.41 -35.47 9.43
CA ASN A 57 39.89 -36.79 8.99
C ASN A 57 38.89 -37.90 9.28
N GLU A 58 38.17 -37.78 10.39
CA GLU A 58 37.21 -38.78 10.83
C GLU A 58 35.95 -38.70 9.97
N ILE A 59 35.45 -37.50 9.69
CA ILE A 59 34.34 -37.23 8.79
C ILE A 59 34.63 -37.78 7.38
N TYR A 60 35.79 -37.42 6.81
CA TYR A 60 36.15 -37.82 5.43
C TYR A 60 36.31 -39.34 5.26
N ASN A 61 36.93 -40.00 6.24
CA ASN A 61 37.23 -41.43 6.14
C ASN A 61 36.10 -42.32 6.67
N TYR A 62 34.98 -41.75 7.12
CA TYR A 62 33.90 -42.51 7.72
C TYR A 62 33.24 -43.46 6.73
N ARG A 63 32.98 -44.67 7.22
CA ARG A 63 32.26 -45.72 6.51
C ARG A 63 31.15 -46.24 7.40
N THR A 64 29.95 -46.33 6.84
CA THR A 64 28.78 -46.88 7.51
C THR A 64 28.94 -48.38 7.75
N ALA A 65 28.04 -48.97 8.55
CA ALA A 65 27.99 -50.42 8.73
C ALA A 65 27.69 -51.18 7.42
N THR A 66 27.02 -50.52 6.47
CA THR A 66 26.73 -51.06 5.12
C THR A 66 27.91 -50.88 4.15
N GLY A 67 29.01 -50.23 4.56
CA GLY A 67 30.19 -49.98 3.74
C GLY A 67 30.12 -48.73 2.88
N ALA A 68 29.02 -47.95 2.96
CA ALA A 68 28.88 -46.66 2.30
C ALA A 68 29.92 -45.67 2.87
N ALA A 69 30.68 -45.03 1.99
CA ALA A 69 31.75 -44.11 2.36
C ALA A 69 31.27 -42.66 2.24
N MET A 70 31.43 -41.84 3.28
CA MET A 70 30.94 -40.45 3.26
C MET A 70 31.60 -39.60 2.17
N ASN A 71 32.85 -39.91 1.84
CA ASN A 71 33.55 -39.27 0.73
C ASN A 71 32.98 -39.60 -0.66
N ALA A 72 32.02 -40.52 -0.77
CA ALA A 72 31.23 -40.75 -1.97
C ALA A 72 29.90 -39.97 -2.00
N PHE A 73 29.55 -39.30 -0.89
CA PHE A 73 28.27 -38.60 -0.71
C PHE A 73 28.50 -37.15 -0.26
N GLY A 74 29.41 -36.41 -0.90
CA GLY A 74 29.55 -34.97 -0.69
C GLY A 74 30.59 -34.51 0.36
N TYR A 75 31.17 -35.42 1.15
CA TYR A 75 32.37 -35.17 1.96
C TYR A 75 33.64 -35.58 1.20
N ASP A 76 33.73 -35.23 -0.06
CA ASP A 76 34.75 -35.69 -1.00
C ASP A 76 36.11 -34.97 -0.82
N ALA A 77 37.04 -35.23 -1.74
CA ALA A 77 38.39 -34.64 -1.67
C ALA A 77 38.39 -33.11 -1.83
N VAL A 78 37.37 -32.54 -2.49
CA VAL A 78 37.21 -31.09 -2.65
C VAL A 78 36.76 -30.51 -1.31
N TRP A 79 35.75 -31.10 -0.69
CA TRP A 79 35.33 -30.73 0.66
C TRP A 79 36.51 -30.80 1.65
N TYR A 80 37.25 -31.91 1.68
CA TYR A 80 38.41 -32.05 2.55
C TYR A 80 39.48 -30.96 2.31
N GLY A 81 39.74 -30.62 1.04
CA GLY A 81 40.66 -29.56 0.65
C GLY A 81 40.24 -28.17 1.13
N ASN A 82 38.93 -27.95 1.35
CA ASN A 82 38.36 -26.69 1.81
C ASN A 82 38.44 -26.50 3.34
N SER A 83 39.22 -27.29 4.07
CA SER A 83 39.45 -27.15 5.52
C SER A 83 39.72 -25.71 5.97
N SER A 84 40.52 -24.94 5.23
CA SER A 84 40.80 -23.53 5.56
C SER A 84 39.55 -22.65 5.53
N LEU A 85 38.56 -22.98 4.70
CA LEU A 85 37.28 -22.29 4.59
C LEU A 85 36.33 -22.72 5.72
N HIS A 86 36.26 -24.01 6.04
CA HIS A 86 35.47 -24.52 7.18
C HIS A 86 35.92 -23.88 8.50
N ASN A 87 37.23 -23.70 8.66
CA ASN A 87 37.85 -23.05 9.83
C ASN A 87 37.56 -21.54 9.94
N THR A 88 36.86 -20.95 8.97
CA THR A 88 36.43 -19.55 8.95
C THR A 88 34.94 -19.39 9.24
N CYS A 89 34.29 -20.38 9.84
CA CYS A 89 32.97 -20.21 10.43
C CYS A 89 33.09 -19.67 11.86
N GLY A 90 32.28 -18.68 12.21
CA GLY A 90 32.16 -18.15 13.56
C GLY A 90 31.56 -19.19 14.49
N ASN A 91 32.41 -20.00 15.12
CA ASN A 91 32.03 -20.97 16.14
C ASN A 91 33.13 -21.06 17.20
N MET A 92 32.84 -21.77 18.30
CA MET A 92 33.76 -21.88 19.43
C MET A 92 35.11 -22.47 19.01
N ASN A 93 35.11 -23.57 18.25
CA ASN A 93 36.33 -24.27 17.84
C ASN A 93 37.23 -23.41 16.93
N ALA A 94 36.65 -22.75 15.93
CA ALA A 94 37.38 -21.87 15.02
C ALA A 94 37.92 -20.62 15.73
N PHE A 95 37.14 -20.06 16.64
CA PHE A 95 37.56 -18.91 17.45
C PHE A 95 38.70 -19.27 18.40
N GLU A 96 38.61 -20.37 19.14
CA GLU A 96 39.64 -20.78 20.09
C GLU A 96 40.96 -21.15 19.40
N LYS A 97 40.89 -21.85 18.26
CA LYS A 97 42.07 -22.37 17.57
C LYS A 97 42.73 -21.37 16.62
N TYR A 98 41.93 -20.54 15.94
CA TYR A 98 42.40 -19.64 14.89
C TYR A 98 42.09 -18.17 15.15
N GLY A 99 41.32 -17.84 16.19
CA GLY A 99 40.89 -16.47 16.47
C GLY A 99 39.89 -15.92 15.45
N PHE A 100 39.22 -16.80 14.70
CA PHE A 100 38.30 -16.42 13.64
C PHE A 100 36.86 -16.20 14.17
N GLY A 101 36.17 -15.21 13.63
CA GLY A 101 34.83 -14.78 14.06
C GLY A 101 34.85 -13.71 15.16
N THR A 102 33.68 -13.19 15.48
CA THR A 102 33.47 -12.17 16.52
C THR A 102 32.43 -12.65 17.52
N GLN A 103 32.79 -12.63 18.80
CA GLN A 103 31.87 -12.94 19.91
C GLN A 103 30.80 -11.85 20.05
N ILE A 104 29.59 -12.22 20.50
CA ILE A 104 28.51 -11.30 20.84
C ILE A 104 28.46 -11.11 22.36
N GLY A 105 28.18 -9.89 22.84
CA GLY A 105 27.99 -9.58 24.25
C GLY A 105 26.56 -9.81 24.74
N VAL A 106 26.37 -9.88 26.05
CA VAL A 106 25.05 -10.13 26.68
C VAL A 106 23.95 -9.10 26.37
N ASP A 107 24.30 -7.95 25.78
CA ASP A 107 23.40 -6.91 25.28
C ASP A 107 23.11 -7.04 23.78
N GLY A 108 23.57 -8.12 23.14
CA GLY A 108 23.36 -8.40 21.72
C GLY A 108 24.26 -7.60 20.78
N LEU A 109 25.20 -6.81 21.29
CA LEU A 109 26.18 -6.09 20.47
C LEU A 109 27.47 -6.92 20.27
N PRO A 110 28.15 -6.80 19.13
CA PRO A 110 29.46 -7.43 18.92
C PRO A 110 30.50 -7.02 19.97
N MET A 111 31.43 -7.92 20.33
CA MET A 111 32.59 -7.60 21.18
C MET A 111 33.67 -6.78 20.44
N LYS A 112 33.60 -6.73 19.11
CA LYS A 112 34.50 -5.96 18.24
C LYS A 112 33.70 -5.22 17.18
N ALA A 113 34.15 -4.02 16.81
CA ALA A 113 33.48 -3.20 15.79
C ALA A 113 33.40 -3.97 14.46
N ASN A 114 32.21 -4.05 13.87
CA ASN A 114 32.03 -4.61 12.54
C ASN A 114 32.28 -3.54 11.48
N LEU A 115 33.46 -3.56 10.88
CA LEU A 115 33.88 -2.55 9.89
C LEU A 115 33.11 -2.62 8.57
N SER A 116 32.31 -3.67 8.35
CA SER A 116 31.39 -3.77 7.20
C SER A 116 30.16 -2.89 7.35
N LEU A 117 29.85 -2.40 8.57
CA LEU A 117 28.70 -1.55 8.83
C LEU A 117 29.06 -0.05 8.77
N PRO A 118 28.11 0.85 8.49
CA PRO A 118 28.27 2.28 8.70
C PRO A 118 28.77 2.62 10.12
N GLY A 119 29.60 3.66 10.25
CA GLY A 119 30.30 3.99 11.50
C GLY A 119 29.39 4.13 12.74
N TYR A 120 28.19 4.69 12.59
CA TYR A 120 27.22 4.84 13.68
C TYR A 120 26.53 3.53 14.12
N LEU A 121 26.74 2.44 13.38
CA LEU A 121 26.28 1.09 13.72
C LEU A 121 27.39 0.19 14.28
N GLN A 122 28.65 0.65 14.32
CA GLN A 122 29.79 -0.14 14.78
C GLN A 122 29.92 -0.21 16.32
N ASN A 123 28.79 -0.19 17.03
CA ASN A 123 28.77 -0.23 18.48
C ASN A 123 29.30 -1.56 19.00
N THR A 124 30.07 -1.51 20.08
CA THR A 124 30.63 -2.69 20.73
C THR A 124 30.09 -2.86 22.14
N SER A 125 29.85 -4.10 22.53
CA SER A 125 29.45 -4.43 23.88
C SER A 125 30.61 -4.25 24.88
N LEU A 126 30.28 -3.78 26.08
CA LEU A 126 31.18 -3.73 27.23
C LEU A 126 30.88 -4.83 28.26
N GLY A 127 29.87 -5.66 28.00
CA GLY A 127 29.43 -6.73 28.88
C GLY A 127 30.26 -8.01 28.70
N PRO A 128 29.94 -9.06 29.48
CA PRO A 128 30.44 -10.40 29.21
C PRO A 128 29.92 -10.95 27.87
N VAL A 129 30.56 -12.02 27.40
CA VAL A 129 30.15 -12.76 26.19
C VAL A 129 28.80 -13.45 26.42
N LEU A 130 27.91 -13.32 25.44
CA LEU A 130 26.64 -14.01 25.36
C LEU A 130 26.86 -15.50 25.14
N LYS A 131 26.12 -16.32 25.88
CA LYS A 131 26.16 -17.78 25.75
C LYS A 131 24.78 -18.35 25.46
N TYR A 132 24.74 -19.38 24.61
CA TYR A 132 23.55 -20.10 24.22
C TYR A 132 23.77 -21.61 24.37
N GLY A 133 22.74 -22.34 24.79
CA GLY A 133 22.81 -23.79 24.91
C GLY A 133 21.56 -24.40 25.52
N GLU A 134 21.69 -25.62 26.04
CA GLU A 134 20.60 -26.37 26.63
C GLU A 134 20.26 -25.90 28.04
N CYS A 135 19.00 -25.60 28.30
CA CYS A 135 18.52 -25.19 29.61
C CYS A 135 18.43 -26.39 30.58
N ASN A 136 18.74 -26.18 31.86
CA ASN A 136 18.56 -27.21 32.91
C ASN A 136 17.08 -27.60 33.10
N GLN A 137 16.19 -26.65 32.87
CA GLN A 137 14.76 -26.82 33.04
C GLN A 137 14.15 -27.49 31.82
N LYS A 138 13.19 -28.38 32.08
CA LYS A 138 12.34 -28.99 31.07
C LYS A 138 10.92 -28.44 31.19
N THR A 139 10.22 -28.33 30.07
CA THR A 139 8.79 -28.03 30.04
C THR A 139 7.99 -29.26 29.68
N LYS A 140 6.70 -29.30 30.02
CA LYS A 140 5.83 -30.38 29.57
C LYS A 140 5.32 -30.08 28.17
N ASP A 141 5.50 -31.02 27.25
CA ASP A 141 4.82 -31.00 25.97
C ASP A 141 3.31 -30.98 26.21
N ALA A 142 2.61 -30.03 25.60
CA ALA A 142 1.21 -29.76 25.89
C ALA A 142 0.28 -30.91 25.49
N VAL A 143 0.74 -31.83 24.64
CA VAL A 143 -0.05 -32.90 24.03
C VAL A 143 0.31 -34.25 24.65
N THR A 144 1.59 -34.59 24.63
CA THR A 144 2.11 -35.89 25.05
C THR A 144 2.42 -35.93 26.54
N GLY A 145 2.60 -34.77 27.18
CA GLY A 145 3.02 -34.67 28.58
C GLY A 145 4.48 -35.10 28.82
N ALA A 146 5.25 -35.34 27.75
CA ALA A 146 6.68 -35.63 27.82
C ALA A 146 7.47 -34.42 28.30
N ASP A 147 8.63 -34.65 28.90
CA ASP A 147 9.57 -33.57 29.22
C ASP A 147 10.30 -33.12 27.95
N VAL A 148 10.17 -31.83 27.64
CA VAL A 148 10.81 -31.13 26.54
C VAL A 148 12.03 -30.39 27.08
N THR A 149 13.19 -30.75 26.57
CA THR A 149 14.46 -30.07 26.78
C THR A 149 14.47 -28.79 25.95
N LEU A 150 14.80 -27.67 26.59
CA LEU A 150 14.77 -26.35 25.99
C LEU A 150 16.19 -25.87 25.64
N ARG A 151 16.32 -24.98 24.67
CA ARG A 151 17.55 -24.25 24.35
C ARG A 151 17.35 -22.74 24.41
N GLY A 152 18.34 -22.02 24.90
CA GLY A 152 18.24 -20.57 25.11
C GLY A 152 19.52 -19.91 25.58
N TYR A 153 19.44 -18.60 25.77
CA TYR A 153 20.52 -17.82 26.34
C TYR A 153 20.69 -18.07 27.84
N GLU A 154 21.93 -18.25 28.27
CA GLU A 154 22.31 -18.35 29.69
C GLU A 154 22.22 -16.98 30.38
N ASN A 155 22.68 -15.93 29.70
CA ASN A 155 23.04 -14.66 30.35
C ASN A 155 22.63 -13.40 29.57
N ALA A 156 21.74 -13.51 28.58
CA ALA A 156 21.22 -12.36 27.83
C ALA A 156 20.46 -11.37 28.73
N LYS A 157 20.60 -10.07 28.44
CA LYS A 157 19.75 -9.03 29.03
C LYS A 157 18.31 -9.15 28.55
N ASP A 158 17.38 -8.57 29.32
CA ASP A 158 15.94 -8.67 29.08
C ASP A 158 15.51 -8.13 27.70
N ASP A 159 16.17 -7.09 27.21
CA ASP A 159 15.87 -6.41 25.95
C ASP A 159 16.46 -7.07 24.70
N VAL A 160 17.27 -8.13 24.87
CA VAL A 160 17.82 -8.92 23.76
C VAL A 160 16.79 -9.91 23.26
N SER A 161 16.53 -9.92 21.95
CA SER A 161 15.56 -10.84 21.33
C SER A 161 16.07 -12.29 21.31
N GLY A 162 15.14 -13.24 21.41
CA GLY A 162 15.40 -14.69 21.50
C GLY A 162 15.10 -15.30 22.86
N TYR A 163 15.04 -16.64 22.90
CA TYR A 163 14.65 -17.39 24.09
C TYR A 163 15.74 -17.39 25.17
N LYS A 164 15.36 -17.17 26.43
CA LYS A 164 16.27 -17.12 27.59
C LYS A 164 16.00 -18.31 28.49
N CYS A 165 17.05 -19.01 28.91
CA CYS A 165 16.90 -20.10 29.86
C CYS A 165 16.39 -19.57 31.21
N PRO A 166 15.40 -20.23 31.84
CA PRO A 166 14.86 -19.76 33.10
C PRO A 166 15.94 -19.61 34.18
N ALA A 167 16.03 -18.43 34.77
CA ALA A 167 17.07 -18.05 35.74
C ALA A 167 18.53 -18.20 35.24
N GLY A 168 18.73 -18.29 33.91
CA GLY A 168 20.04 -18.47 33.30
C GLY A 168 20.68 -19.84 33.52
N ASN A 169 19.90 -20.85 33.91
CA ASN A 169 20.44 -22.17 34.22
C ASN A 169 20.56 -23.03 32.96
N THR A 170 21.79 -23.47 32.64
CA THR A 170 22.10 -24.34 31.49
C THR A 170 22.81 -25.62 31.89
N ASN A 171 22.57 -26.71 31.15
CA ASN A 171 23.28 -27.99 31.28
C ASN A 171 24.65 -27.86 30.60
N TRP A 172 24.65 -27.20 29.44
CA TRP A 172 25.82 -26.77 28.70
C TRP A 172 25.45 -25.48 27.97
N SER A 173 26.46 -24.65 27.72
CA SER A 173 26.31 -23.41 26.95
C SER A 173 27.64 -23.01 26.34
N ASN A 174 27.58 -22.56 25.09
CA ASN A 174 28.74 -22.14 24.31
C ASN A 174 28.66 -20.63 24.02
N PRO A 175 29.80 -19.95 23.82
CA PRO A 175 29.81 -18.56 23.40
C PRO A 175 29.12 -18.39 22.03
N VAL A 176 28.33 -17.34 21.87
CA VAL A 176 27.74 -16.97 20.57
C VAL A 176 28.78 -16.18 19.78
N ILE A 177 29.16 -16.69 18.60
CA ILE A 177 30.21 -16.16 17.74
C ILE A 177 29.67 -16.13 16.32
N TYR A 178 29.83 -15.03 15.59
CA TYR A 178 29.39 -14.91 14.20
C TYR A 178 30.55 -14.55 13.27
N THR A 179 30.32 -14.60 11.96
CA THR A 179 31.28 -14.31 10.88
C THR A 179 30.95 -12.97 10.20
N PRO A 180 31.52 -11.85 10.66
CA PRO A 180 31.32 -10.56 10.00
C PRO A 180 32.00 -10.52 8.61
N GLY A 181 31.42 -9.74 7.70
CA GLY A 181 32.04 -9.36 6.43
C GLY A 181 31.99 -10.44 5.35
N MET A 182 31.05 -11.38 5.41
CA MET A 182 30.80 -12.31 4.32
C MET A 182 30.24 -11.62 3.07
N VAL A 183 29.47 -10.54 3.26
CA VAL A 183 28.77 -9.82 2.19
C VAL A 183 29.22 -8.37 2.06
N MET A 184 29.02 -7.80 0.89
CA MET A 184 29.29 -6.40 0.62
C MET A 184 28.34 -5.49 1.42
N PRO A 185 28.77 -4.27 1.80
CA PRO A 185 27.94 -3.34 2.57
C PRO A 185 26.75 -2.77 1.78
N TYR A 186 26.75 -2.91 0.45
CA TYR A 186 25.73 -2.36 -0.43
C TYR A 186 25.11 -3.43 -1.33
N LEU A 187 23.79 -3.40 -1.47
CA LEU A 187 23.08 -4.17 -2.49
C LEU A 187 23.27 -3.54 -3.86
N LEU A 188 23.27 -4.37 -4.89
CA LEU A 188 23.14 -3.92 -6.26
C LEU A 188 21.69 -4.05 -6.73
N PHE A 189 21.23 -3.05 -7.49
CA PHE A 189 19.90 -3.03 -8.08
C PHE A 189 20.03 -3.02 -9.61
N THR A 190 19.45 -4.01 -10.28
CA THR A 190 19.33 -4.01 -11.73
C THR A 190 18.13 -3.16 -12.14
N LYS A 191 18.34 -2.20 -13.05
CA LYS A 191 17.27 -1.33 -13.56
C LYS A 191 16.38 -2.10 -14.54
N MET A 192 15.05 -1.92 -14.42
CA MET A 192 14.12 -2.25 -15.51
C MET A 192 14.01 -1.08 -16.50
N ASP A 193 13.60 -1.37 -17.74
CA ASP A 193 13.28 -0.34 -18.73
C ASP A 193 12.12 0.55 -18.23
N GLY A 194 12.39 1.83 -17.96
CA GLY A 194 11.37 2.80 -17.49
C GLY A 194 11.52 3.34 -16.06
N GLU A 195 12.74 3.56 -15.59
CA GLU A 195 13.13 4.32 -14.36
C GLU A 195 12.80 3.71 -12.99
N LYS A 196 12.02 2.63 -12.87
CA LYS A 196 11.75 1.97 -11.57
C LYS A 196 12.65 0.76 -11.31
N LEU A 197 13.16 0.67 -10.08
CA LEU A 197 13.91 -0.50 -9.60
C LEU A 197 12.93 -1.61 -9.21
N ASP A 198 13.23 -2.86 -9.59
CA ASP A 198 12.53 -4.02 -9.04
C ASP A 198 13.15 -4.40 -7.70
N MET A 199 12.42 -4.16 -6.62
CA MET A 199 12.87 -4.44 -5.24
C MET A 199 12.77 -5.91 -4.85
N TYR A 200 12.39 -6.81 -5.76
CA TYR A 200 12.22 -8.24 -5.51
C TYR A 200 13.16 -9.08 -6.37
N ASP A 201 13.07 -8.94 -7.69
CA ASP A 201 13.82 -9.75 -8.66
C ASP A 201 15.11 -9.07 -9.12
N GLY A 202 15.19 -7.75 -8.94
CA GLY A 202 16.33 -6.95 -9.37
C GLY A 202 17.37 -6.69 -8.29
N VAL A 203 17.31 -7.37 -7.15
CA VAL A 203 18.15 -7.10 -5.97
C VAL A 203 19.20 -8.17 -5.80
N ILE A 204 20.47 -7.76 -5.77
CA ILE A 204 21.61 -8.67 -5.72
C ILE A 204 22.43 -8.36 -4.47
N ILE A 205 22.49 -9.35 -3.57
CA ILE A 205 23.47 -9.40 -2.48
C ILE A 205 24.78 -10.03 -3.02
N GLN A 206 25.92 -9.45 -2.68
CA GLN A 206 27.22 -9.88 -3.19
C GLN A 206 28.14 -10.35 -2.07
N ARG A 207 28.92 -11.38 -2.36
CA ARG A 207 30.01 -11.83 -1.48
C ARG A 207 31.11 -10.77 -1.39
N ALA A 208 31.54 -10.44 -0.17
CA ALA A 208 32.73 -9.63 0.06
C ALA A 208 33.98 -10.51 0.26
N ASN A 209 33.87 -11.57 1.05
CA ASN A 209 34.99 -12.45 1.39
C ASN A 209 34.60 -13.92 1.29
N LEU A 210 35.59 -14.76 0.98
CA LEU A 210 35.45 -16.21 0.94
C LEU A 210 35.62 -16.76 2.36
N TYR A 211 34.52 -16.83 3.12
CA TYR A 211 34.47 -17.30 4.51
C TYR A 211 33.31 -18.25 4.72
N CYS A 212 33.46 -19.13 5.70
CA CYS A 212 32.45 -20.07 6.16
C CYS A 212 31.64 -20.68 5.01
N ASP A 213 32.32 -21.41 4.15
CA ASP A 213 31.72 -22.26 3.11
C ASP A 213 30.75 -21.54 2.16
N ASN A 214 31.11 -20.32 1.77
CA ASN A 214 30.35 -19.52 0.81
C ASN A 214 31.02 -19.50 -0.58
N GLN A 215 31.60 -20.62 -1.01
CA GLN A 215 32.35 -20.69 -2.27
C GLN A 215 31.46 -20.36 -3.46
N PHE A 216 30.20 -20.79 -3.40
CA PHE A 216 29.18 -20.62 -4.44
C PHE A 216 28.09 -19.64 -4.00
N PHE A 217 28.43 -18.62 -3.22
CA PHE A 217 27.50 -17.61 -2.69
C PHE A 217 26.64 -16.95 -3.78
N GLU A 218 27.16 -16.80 -5.00
CA GLU A 218 26.40 -16.25 -6.14
C GLU A 218 25.15 -17.07 -6.51
N GLN A 219 25.04 -18.32 -6.04
CA GLN A 219 23.90 -19.20 -6.26
C GLN A 219 22.84 -19.06 -5.16
N TRP A 220 23.19 -18.50 -3.99
CA TRP A 220 22.35 -18.51 -2.79
C TRP A 220 21.04 -17.75 -3.03
N TYR A 221 21.11 -16.56 -3.62
CA TYR A 221 19.95 -15.69 -3.81
C TYR A 221 19.64 -15.40 -5.28
N VAL A 222 20.07 -16.29 -6.17
CA VAL A 222 19.82 -16.20 -7.62
C VAL A 222 19.26 -17.53 -8.13
N ASP A 223 18.37 -17.46 -9.11
CA ASP A 223 17.76 -18.65 -9.71
C ASP A 223 18.79 -19.33 -10.63
N VAL A 224 19.32 -20.48 -10.21
CA VAL A 224 20.35 -21.21 -10.97
C VAL A 224 19.80 -22.59 -11.36
N PRO A 225 19.50 -22.82 -12.67
CA PRO A 225 18.93 -24.08 -13.12
C PRO A 225 19.74 -25.29 -12.68
N GLY A 226 19.06 -26.25 -12.02
CA GLY A 226 19.66 -27.48 -11.51
C GLY A 226 20.36 -27.36 -10.16
N GLN A 227 20.51 -26.15 -9.61
CA GLN A 227 21.10 -25.94 -8.27
C GLN A 227 20.03 -25.65 -7.22
N ASN A 228 19.06 -24.80 -7.55
CA ASN A 228 17.98 -24.45 -6.63
C ASN A 228 16.60 -24.43 -7.30
N LYS A 229 15.58 -24.55 -6.46
CA LYS A 229 14.17 -24.38 -6.81
C LYS A 229 13.61 -23.16 -6.10
N ARG A 230 12.95 -22.29 -6.85
CA ARG A 230 12.42 -21.02 -6.35
C ARG A 230 10.97 -21.17 -5.88
N VAL A 231 10.67 -20.61 -4.71
CA VAL A 231 9.32 -20.45 -4.17
C VAL A 231 9.08 -19.00 -3.75
N ASN A 232 8.14 -18.34 -4.42
CA ASN A 232 7.59 -17.05 -4.01
C ASN A 232 6.43 -17.27 -3.04
N THR A 233 6.39 -16.55 -1.92
CA THR A 233 5.26 -16.57 -0.96
C THR A 233 5.31 -15.36 -0.02
N THR A 234 4.44 -15.33 0.99
CA THR A 234 4.45 -14.33 2.06
C THR A 234 4.89 -14.91 3.41
N MET A 235 5.46 -14.04 4.24
CA MET A 235 5.69 -14.28 5.67
C MET A 235 4.72 -13.40 6.46
N ASP A 236 3.70 -14.01 7.06
CA ASP A 236 2.73 -13.34 7.90
C ASP A 236 3.23 -13.33 9.36
N ILE A 237 3.47 -12.14 9.90
CA ILE A 237 3.96 -11.91 11.27
C ILE A 237 2.78 -11.44 12.13
N PRO A 238 2.25 -12.29 13.03
CA PRO A 238 1.09 -11.94 13.86
C PRO A 238 1.43 -10.91 14.94
N LYS A 239 0.45 -10.08 15.30
CA LYS A 239 0.54 -9.18 16.45
C LYS A 239 0.63 -9.98 17.75
N ASP A 240 1.59 -9.62 18.60
CA ASP A 240 1.62 -10.07 19.98
C ASP A 240 0.46 -9.39 20.76
N PRO A 241 -0.51 -10.15 21.30
CA PRO A 241 -1.66 -9.57 21.99
C PRO A 241 -1.32 -8.68 23.18
N ASN A 242 -0.12 -8.85 23.77
CA ASN A 242 0.28 -8.17 25.00
C ASN A 242 1.27 -7.03 24.77
N SER A 243 1.60 -6.72 23.51
CA SER A 243 2.56 -5.67 23.21
C SER A 243 2.23 -4.94 21.91
N LYS A 244 3.04 -3.91 21.61
CA LYS A 244 2.96 -3.19 20.33
C LYS A 244 3.66 -3.92 19.18
N TYR A 245 4.23 -5.10 19.45
CA TYR A 245 5.08 -5.81 18.51
C TYR A 245 4.31 -6.86 17.72
N TYR A 246 4.84 -7.20 16.56
CA TYR A 246 4.48 -8.36 15.77
C TYR A 246 5.63 -9.34 15.88
N VAL A 247 5.32 -10.62 16.12
CA VAL A 247 6.32 -11.64 16.45
C VAL A 247 6.14 -12.87 15.56
N TYR A 248 7.20 -13.21 14.85
CA TYR A 248 7.35 -14.48 14.14
C TYR A 248 8.34 -15.31 14.93
N ASP A 249 7.91 -16.43 15.51
CA ASP A 249 8.75 -17.22 16.40
C ASP A 249 8.67 -18.71 16.04
N TYR A 250 9.66 -19.19 15.29
CA TYR A 250 9.84 -20.59 14.95
C TYR A 250 11.24 -20.99 15.39
N ASN A 251 11.32 -21.76 16.46
CA ASN A 251 12.59 -22.12 17.09
C ASN A 251 12.55 -23.54 17.62
N TYR A 252 13.71 -24.01 18.07
CA TYR A 252 13.90 -25.33 18.65
C TYR A 252 12.84 -25.72 19.69
N ASN A 253 12.46 -24.79 20.58
CA ASN A 253 11.57 -25.04 21.71
C ASN A 253 10.09 -25.15 21.34
N ASN A 254 9.70 -24.54 20.22
CA ASN A 254 8.31 -24.54 19.78
C ASN A 254 8.09 -25.48 18.59
N GLY A 255 9.08 -26.31 18.25
CA GLY A 255 9.04 -27.33 17.20
C GLY A 255 8.79 -26.74 15.81
N GLY A 256 9.01 -25.43 15.67
CA GLY A 256 8.71 -24.67 14.48
C GLY A 256 9.86 -24.78 13.49
N TYR A 257 9.56 -25.39 12.34
CA TYR A 257 10.39 -25.31 11.16
C TYR A 257 9.64 -24.47 10.12
N SER A 258 10.33 -23.52 9.50
CA SER A 258 9.75 -22.55 8.56
C SER A 258 10.81 -22.18 7.51
N PRO A 259 10.44 -21.92 6.24
CA PRO A 259 9.08 -21.79 5.69
C PRO A 259 8.62 -22.97 4.83
N LEU A 260 9.50 -23.95 4.54
CA LEU A 260 9.27 -24.97 3.52
C LEU A 260 8.52 -26.21 3.99
N ASP A 261 8.37 -26.44 5.30
CA ASP A 261 7.69 -27.63 5.81
C ASP A 261 6.34 -27.32 6.46
N SER A 262 5.39 -28.25 6.31
CA SER A 262 4.17 -28.31 7.13
C SER A 262 4.36 -29.33 8.26
N ILE A 263 4.53 -28.82 9.47
CA ILE A 263 4.69 -29.63 10.68
C ILE A 263 3.37 -29.69 11.44
N ASN A 264 2.98 -30.88 11.88
CA ASN A 264 1.85 -31.04 12.78
C ASN A 264 2.20 -30.40 14.14
N PRO A 265 1.49 -29.35 14.60
CA PRO A 265 1.83 -28.65 15.83
C PRO A 265 1.67 -29.51 17.08
N THR A 266 0.90 -30.59 16.98
CA THR A 266 0.57 -31.50 18.08
C THR A 266 1.54 -32.68 18.13
N THR A 267 1.73 -33.39 17.00
CA THR A 267 2.58 -34.59 16.97
C THR A 267 4.03 -34.29 16.62
N ARG A 268 4.33 -33.08 16.11
CA ARG A 268 5.64 -32.65 15.57
C ARG A 268 6.10 -33.42 14.33
N GLU A 269 5.24 -34.27 13.79
CA GLU A 269 5.49 -35.00 12.56
C GLU A 269 5.47 -34.04 11.37
N TRP A 270 6.42 -34.22 10.46
CA TRP A 270 6.32 -33.67 9.13
C TRP A 270 5.10 -34.27 8.41
N VAL A 271 4.32 -33.42 7.77
CA VAL A 271 3.08 -33.81 7.06
C VAL A 271 3.28 -33.77 5.56
N MET A 272 3.80 -32.65 5.06
CA MET A 272 4.02 -32.37 3.63
C MET A 272 4.87 -31.11 3.46
N ASN A 273 5.41 -30.89 2.26
CA ASN A 273 5.97 -29.59 1.87
C ASN A 273 4.92 -28.49 2.09
N LYS A 274 5.38 -27.29 2.43
CA LYS A 274 4.51 -26.13 2.62
C LYS A 274 3.77 -25.86 1.30
N PRO A 275 2.43 -25.85 1.31
CA PRO A 275 1.66 -25.50 0.13
C PRO A 275 2.06 -24.09 -0.34
N CYS A 276 2.35 -23.98 -1.62
CA CYS A 276 2.61 -22.72 -2.28
C CYS A 276 1.48 -22.43 -3.28
N ASN A 277 1.39 -21.20 -3.77
CA ASN A 277 0.54 -20.92 -4.93
C ASN A 277 1.35 -21.00 -6.23
N ALA A 278 0.96 -21.91 -7.11
CA ALA A 278 1.53 -22.09 -8.44
C ALA A 278 1.45 -20.83 -9.32
N SER A 279 0.41 -19.99 -9.18
CA SER A 279 0.21 -18.82 -10.06
C SER A 279 1.20 -17.66 -9.84
N ILE A 280 1.92 -17.63 -8.72
CA ILE A 280 3.01 -16.65 -8.48
C ILE A 280 4.40 -17.21 -8.72
N GLN A 281 4.50 -18.50 -9.05
CA GLN A 281 5.79 -19.09 -9.33
C GLN A 281 6.19 -18.73 -10.77
N PRO A 282 7.46 -18.35 -11.02
CA PRO A 282 7.92 -18.00 -12.36
C PRO A 282 7.69 -19.09 -13.42
N ASN A 283 7.66 -20.35 -12.99
CA ASN A 283 7.45 -21.53 -13.83
C ASN A 283 6.02 -22.11 -13.73
N GLY A 284 5.10 -21.44 -13.01
CA GLY A 284 3.72 -21.89 -12.84
C GLY A 284 3.54 -23.17 -12.01
N VAL A 285 4.56 -23.61 -11.26
CA VAL A 285 4.50 -24.82 -10.42
C VAL A 285 5.18 -24.58 -9.08
N CYS A 286 4.64 -25.20 -8.02
CA CYS A 286 5.28 -25.22 -6.71
C CYS A 286 6.43 -26.22 -6.68
N ASP A 287 7.57 -25.81 -7.21
CA ASP A 287 8.74 -26.67 -7.25
C ASP A 287 9.53 -26.52 -5.94
N GLN A 288 9.56 -27.60 -5.15
CA GLN A 288 10.37 -27.74 -3.95
C GLN A 288 11.10 -29.07 -4.01
N PHE A 289 12.21 -29.18 -3.31
CA PHE A 289 12.80 -30.47 -2.99
C PHE A 289 12.09 -31.04 -1.75
N GLU A 290 12.02 -32.37 -1.68
CA GLU A 290 11.51 -33.05 -0.48
C GLU A 290 12.46 -32.78 0.71
N PRO A 291 12.01 -32.95 1.97
CA PRO A 291 12.84 -32.80 3.15
C PRO A 291 14.16 -33.56 3.04
N GLN A 292 15.23 -32.92 3.48
CA GLN A 292 16.58 -33.28 3.04
C GLN A 292 17.41 -33.88 4.15
N THR A 293 17.06 -33.57 5.40
CA THR A 293 17.85 -33.96 6.56
C THR A 293 16.95 -34.36 7.74
N LEU A 294 17.57 -34.92 8.77
CA LEU A 294 16.93 -35.18 10.05
C LEU A 294 17.48 -34.19 11.08
N SER A 295 16.59 -33.54 11.82
CA SER A 295 16.87 -32.58 12.89
C SER A 295 17.44 -33.25 14.15
N ILE A 296 18.44 -34.11 13.99
CA ILE A 296 19.12 -34.85 15.04
C ILE A 296 20.62 -34.66 14.85
N PHE A 297 21.35 -34.54 15.96
CA PHE A 297 22.80 -34.44 15.91
C PHE A 297 23.43 -35.78 15.48
N CYS A 298 23.66 -36.00 14.18
CA CYS A 298 24.14 -37.27 13.63
C CYS A 298 25.49 -37.11 12.89
N PRO A 299 26.58 -36.82 13.61
CA PRO A 299 27.89 -36.67 12.98
C PRO A 299 28.43 -37.98 12.41
N PRO A 300 29.07 -37.97 11.23
CA PRO A 300 29.58 -39.18 10.59
C PRO A 300 31.00 -39.52 11.09
N TYR A 301 31.24 -39.65 12.40
CA TYR A 301 32.52 -40.13 12.93
C TYR A 301 32.35 -40.98 14.19
N ASN A 302 33.36 -41.79 14.51
CA ASN A 302 33.29 -42.71 15.65
C ASN A 302 33.48 -41.94 16.97
N TYR A 303 32.47 -42.04 17.86
CA TYR A 303 32.41 -41.52 19.25
C TYR A 303 32.14 -40.00 19.33
N GLN A 304 31.11 -39.51 20.03
CA GLN A 304 31.12 -39.38 21.50
C GLN A 304 29.77 -39.58 22.24
N TYR A 305 28.62 -39.68 21.55
CA TYR A 305 27.31 -39.78 22.22
C TYR A 305 26.29 -40.67 21.48
N ALA A 306 26.75 -41.55 20.59
CA ALA A 306 25.86 -42.19 19.63
C ALA A 306 24.75 -43.04 20.29
N ASN A 307 25.07 -43.95 21.22
CA ASN A 307 24.08 -44.88 21.77
C ASN A 307 23.19 -44.29 22.88
N ASN A 308 23.59 -43.17 23.48
CA ASN A 308 22.84 -42.44 24.51
C ASN A 308 22.28 -41.12 23.98
N GLN A 309 22.40 -40.85 22.69
CA GLN A 309 21.84 -39.68 22.06
C GLN A 309 20.34 -39.68 22.25
N ALA A 310 19.82 -38.59 22.80
CA ALA A 310 18.40 -38.36 22.92
C ALA A 310 18.02 -37.07 22.21
N ASP A 311 16.83 -37.04 21.62
CA ASP A 311 16.24 -35.80 21.12
C ASP A 311 15.78 -34.89 22.27
N PHE A 312 15.24 -33.73 21.91
CA PHE A 312 14.67 -32.79 22.88
C PHE A 312 13.54 -33.38 23.73
N LEU A 313 12.87 -34.44 23.28
CA LEU A 313 11.81 -35.13 24.02
C LEU A 313 12.35 -36.28 24.91
N GLY A 314 13.67 -36.52 24.89
CA GLY A 314 14.31 -37.61 25.61
C GLY A 314 14.20 -38.97 24.91
N ASN A 315 13.73 -39.03 23.66
CA ASN A 315 13.70 -40.27 22.87
C ASN A 315 15.10 -40.57 22.35
N ASN A 316 15.52 -41.83 22.45
CA ASN A 316 16.80 -42.25 21.90
C ASN A 316 16.76 -42.18 20.36
N THR A 317 17.68 -41.42 19.75
CA THR A 317 17.75 -41.21 18.29
C THR A 317 18.85 -42.04 17.61
N PHE A 318 19.57 -42.88 18.36
CA PHE A 318 20.71 -43.65 17.86
C PHE A 318 20.37 -44.51 16.65
N GLU A 319 19.28 -45.29 16.74
CA GLU A 319 18.88 -46.22 15.69
C GLU A 319 18.42 -45.47 14.44
N LEU A 320 17.75 -44.33 14.60
CA LEU A 320 17.38 -43.45 13.49
C LEU A 320 18.62 -42.85 12.82
N CYS A 321 19.59 -42.34 13.58
CA CYS A 321 20.86 -41.83 13.06
C CYS A 321 21.65 -42.93 12.33
N LYS A 322 21.70 -44.15 12.89
CA LYS A 322 22.33 -45.30 12.23
C LYS A 322 21.65 -45.63 10.90
N GLU A 323 20.33 -45.61 10.84
CA GLU A 323 19.59 -45.84 9.60
C GLU A 323 19.89 -44.74 8.57
N TRP A 324 19.88 -43.47 8.99
CA TRP A 324 20.22 -42.34 8.13
C TRP A 324 21.63 -42.45 7.53
N LEU A 325 22.63 -42.77 8.36
CA LEU A 325 23.98 -43.02 7.88
C LEU A 325 24.02 -44.19 6.89
N ASN A 326 23.33 -45.30 7.16
CA ASN A 326 23.28 -46.47 6.26
C ASN A 326 22.69 -46.16 4.88
N GLN A 327 21.79 -45.18 4.79
CA GLN A 327 21.18 -44.70 3.53
C GLN A 327 22.07 -43.70 2.76
N GLY A 328 23.28 -43.41 3.27
CA GLY A 328 24.26 -42.51 2.64
C GLY A 328 24.58 -41.27 3.46
N GLY A 329 23.82 -41.00 4.53
CA GLY A 329 24.10 -39.92 5.48
C GLY A 329 23.63 -38.52 5.02
N PRO A 330 24.13 -37.47 5.68
CA PRO A 330 23.57 -36.11 5.55
C PRO A 330 23.53 -35.54 4.13
N ARG A 331 24.62 -35.71 3.38
CA ARG A 331 24.78 -35.15 2.03
C ARG A 331 24.34 -36.10 0.89
N ALA A 332 23.69 -37.22 1.22
CA ALA A 332 23.28 -38.20 0.21
C ALA A 332 21.96 -37.85 -0.48
N THR A 333 22.03 -37.73 -1.81
CA THR A 333 20.89 -37.55 -2.73
C THR A 333 20.63 -38.84 -3.51
N ASN A 334 19.44 -39.00 -4.11
CA ASN A 334 19.21 -40.13 -5.03
C ASN A 334 20.11 -40.10 -6.28
N SER A 335 20.06 -41.18 -7.07
CA SER A 335 20.87 -41.39 -8.27
C SER A 335 20.61 -40.40 -9.42
N ALA A 336 19.50 -39.66 -9.39
CA ALA A 336 19.22 -38.59 -10.34
C ALA A 336 19.72 -37.22 -9.85
N GLY A 337 20.26 -37.15 -8.63
CA GLY A 337 20.64 -35.89 -7.97
C GLY A 337 19.44 -34.99 -7.64
N SER A 338 18.22 -35.52 -7.64
CA SER A 338 16.99 -34.71 -7.65
C SER A 338 15.79 -35.33 -6.90
N GLY A 339 15.99 -36.10 -5.84
CA GLY A 339 14.88 -36.64 -5.03
C GLY A 339 15.31 -37.55 -3.88
N HIS A 340 14.35 -37.84 -3.00
CA HIS A 340 14.46 -38.46 -1.67
C HIS A 340 15.87 -38.58 -1.09
N SER A 341 16.18 -37.65 -0.18
CA SER A 341 17.36 -37.72 0.68
C SER A 341 17.45 -39.06 1.41
N ALA A 342 18.66 -39.41 1.85
CA ALA A 342 18.85 -40.49 2.80
C ALA A 342 17.99 -40.31 4.07
N ALA A 343 17.69 -39.07 4.45
CA ALA A 343 16.82 -38.74 5.58
C ALA A 343 15.38 -39.22 5.38
N TRP A 344 14.78 -39.00 4.20
CA TRP A 344 13.45 -39.50 3.89
C TRP A 344 13.37 -41.03 4.01
N GLN A 345 14.33 -41.73 3.39
CA GLN A 345 14.36 -43.19 3.41
C GLN A 345 14.52 -43.72 4.85
N ALA A 346 15.42 -43.12 5.62
CA ALA A 346 15.64 -43.50 7.01
C ALA A 346 14.41 -43.23 7.89
N ALA A 347 13.74 -42.09 7.70
CA ALA A 347 12.51 -41.77 8.44
C ALA A 347 11.42 -42.81 8.18
N VAL A 348 11.14 -43.14 6.91
CA VAL A 348 10.12 -44.11 6.52
C VAL A 348 10.46 -45.52 7.03
N MET A 349 11.71 -45.96 6.87
CA MET A 349 12.16 -47.28 7.30
C MET A 349 12.09 -47.43 8.82
N TYR A 350 12.57 -46.43 9.56
CA TYR A 350 12.52 -46.43 11.02
C TYR A 350 11.07 -46.50 11.51
N ASP A 351 10.19 -45.68 10.95
CA ASP A 351 8.80 -45.56 11.36
C ASP A 351 7.89 -46.72 10.92
N ALA A 352 8.39 -47.60 10.05
CA ALA A 352 7.74 -48.85 9.69
C ALA A 352 7.95 -49.94 10.75
N THR A 353 9.06 -49.89 11.51
CA THR A 353 9.41 -50.90 12.52
C THR A 353 9.33 -50.41 13.95
N HIS A 354 9.20 -49.09 14.19
CA HIS A 354 9.15 -48.51 15.52
C HIS A 354 7.82 -47.76 15.77
N PRO A 355 7.12 -48.05 16.88
CA PRO A 355 5.98 -47.23 17.30
C PRO A 355 6.45 -45.84 17.72
N GLY A 356 5.68 -44.78 17.41
CA GLY A 356 5.96 -43.42 17.88
C GLY A 356 6.51 -42.43 16.85
N LYS A 357 6.72 -42.87 15.60
CA LYS A 357 6.99 -42.02 14.43
C LYS A 357 8.15 -41.03 14.58
N LEU A 358 9.26 -41.49 15.16
CA LEU A 358 10.42 -40.64 15.45
C LEU A 358 11.07 -40.10 14.17
N GLY A 359 11.08 -40.89 13.08
CA GLY A 359 11.60 -40.48 11.79
C GLY A 359 10.88 -39.25 11.25
N MET A 360 9.55 -39.35 11.10
CA MET A 360 8.74 -38.22 10.61
C MET A 360 8.77 -37.01 11.55
N LYS A 361 8.99 -37.20 12.86
CA LYS A 361 9.15 -36.09 13.81
C LYS A 361 10.39 -35.25 13.60
N HIS A 362 11.44 -35.83 13.02
CA HIS A 362 12.73 -35.14 12.81
C HIS A 362 13.02 -34.77 11.36
N LEU A 363 12.22 -35.26 10.40
CA LEU A 363 12.41 -34.99 8.98
C LEU A 363 12.09 -33.52 8.61
N ARG A 364 13.07 -32.78 8.07
CA ARG A 364 12.98 -31.32 7.79
C ARG A 364 13.76 -30.89 6.54
N ASN A 365 13.50 -29.67 6.04
CA ASN A 365 14.18 -29.15 4.85
C ASN A 365 15.61 -28.63 5.10
N TYR A 366 15.94 -27.70 5.97
CA TYR A 366 17.28 -27.11 6.22
C TYR A 366 18.04 -26.45 5.07
N ALA A 367 18.25 -27.07 3.91
CA ALA A 367 19.13 -26.47 2.87
C ALA A 367 18.39 -25.44 2.02
N PHE A 368 18.17 -24.24 2.56
CA PHE A 368 17.48 -23.17 1.84
C PHE A 368 18.04 -21.78 2.14
N THR A 369 17.75 -20.86 1.22
CA THR A 369 17.95 -19.43 1.44
C THR A 369 16.63 -18.71 1.27
N MET A 370 16.50 -17.56 1.92
CA MET A 370 15.31 -16.73 1.84
C MET A 370 15.73 -15.27 1.73
N MET A 371 15.30 -14.61 0.65
CA MET A 371 15.26 -13.16 0.61
C MET A 371 13.87 -12.72 1.06
N GLY A 372 13.80 -11.81 2.02
CA GLY A 372 12.56 -11.16 2.40
C GLY A 372 12.61 -9.65 2.18
N TYR A 373 11.45 -9.08 1.88
CA TYR A 373 11.32 -7.68 1.57
C TYR A 373 10.04 -7.08 2.17
N ALA A 374 10.17 -5.84 2.66
CA ALA A 374 9.04 -4.95 2.86
C ALA A 374 9.44 -3.49 2.65
N SER A 375 8.46 -2.70 2.22
CA SER A 375 8.54 -1.24 2.27
C SER A 375 7.80 -0.77 3.52
N PHE A 376 8.41 0.11 4.32
CA PHE A 376 7.80 0.64 5.54
C PHE A 376 7.77 2.16 5.50
N LYS A 377 6.74 2.76 6.09
CA LYS A 377 6.61 4.21 6.14
C LYS A 377 7.27 4.75 7.40
N TYR A 378 8.20 5.68 7.24
CA TYR A 378 8.81 6.37 8.36
C TYR A 378 7.86 7.45 8.90
N LYS A 379 7.63 7.43 10.22
CA LYS A 379 6.97 8.51 10.93
C LYS A 379 7.81 8.95 12.11
N GLN A 380 8.12 10.24 12.17
CA GLN A 380 8.88 10.83 13.28
C GLN A 380 8.15 10.65 14.60
N SER A 381 6.82 10.74 14.60
CA SER A 381 5.97 10.55 15.77
C SER A 381 6.02 9.13 16.35
N ASN A 382 6.31 8.11 15.53
CA ASN A 382 6.44 6.72 15.99
C ASN A 382 7.76 6.45 16.72
N GLN A 383 8.72 7.38 16.66
CA GLN A 383 10.03 7.18 17.27
C GLN A 383 10.06 7.54 18.77
N ILE A 384 8.94 8.03 19.32
CA ILE A 384 8.83 8.54 20.69
C ILE A 384 7.59 7.92 21.36
N PRO A 385 7.66 7.51 22.65
CA PRO A 385 8.85 7.46 23.51
C PRO A 385 9.76 6.27 23.22
N THR A 386 9.31 5.30 22.43
CA THR A 386 10.04 4.06 22.15
C THR A 386 10.15 3.88 20.63
N PRO A 387 11.36 3.97 20.06
CA PRO A 387 11.60 3.83 18.63
C PRO A 387 11.02 2.57 18.02
N GLU A 388 10.73 2.64 16.72
CA GLU A 388 10.41 1.45 15.96
C GLU A 388 11.66 0.60 15.72
N VAL A 389 11.46 -0.72 15.71
CA VAL A 389 12.54 -1.69 15.54
C VAL A 389 12.12 -2.81 14.62
N PHE A 390 13.12 -3.42 13.98
CA PHE A 390 13.04 -4.75 13.38
C PHE A 390 14.17 -5.58 13.98
N GLU A 391 13.82 -6.60 14.74
CA GLU A 391 14.74 -7.43 15.51
C GLU A 391 14.70 -8.86 14.99
N PHE A 392 15.86 -9.50 14.98
CA PHE A 392 16.06 -10.90 14.63
C PHE A 392 16.76 -11.62 15.79
N ALA A 393 16.48 -12.91 15.96
CA ALA A 393 17.37 -13.81 16.67
C ALA A 393 17.31 -15.19 16.03
N GLY A 394 18.46 -15.78 15.72
CA GLY A 394 18.46 -17.02 14.97
C GLY A 394 19.82 -17.48 14.48
N ASP A 395 19.80 -18.63 13.82
CA ASP A 395 20.88 -19.32 13.12
C ASP A 395 20.35 -19.75 11.74
N ASP A 396 21.14 -19.94 10.70
CA ASP A 396 22.59 -19.76 10.62
C ASP A 396 22.94 -18.33 10.20
N ASP A 397 22.65 -17.96 8.95
CA ASP A 397 23.08 -16.68 8.38
C ASP A 397 21.93 -15.67 8.32
N MET A 398 22.18 -14.42 8.71
CA MET A 398 21.25 -13.30 8.54
C MET A 398 21.97 -12.00 8.17
N TRP A 399 21.54 -11.40 7.05
CA TRP A 399 21.91 -10.05 6.66
C TRP A 399 20.67 -9.18 6.48
N ILE A 400 20.63 -8.01 7.12
CA ILE A 400 19.52 -7.06 6.97
C ILE A 400 20.07 -5.77 6.40
N PHE A 401 19.44 -5.30 5.33
CA PHE A 401 19.72 -4.05 4.64
C PHE A 401 18.52 -3.12 4.77
N VAL A 402 18.78 -1.83 4.95
CA VAL A 402 17.78 -0.78 4.83
C VAL A 402 18.24 0.19 3.75
N ASP A 403 17.36 0.49 2.81
CA ASP A 403 17.64 1.33 1.65
C ASP A 403 18.89 0.89 0.84
N GLY A 404 19.11 -0.43 0.81
CA GLY A 404 20.24 -1.05 0.12
C GLY A 404 21.56 -1.02 0.88
N VAL A 405 21.60 -0.49 2.12
CA VAL A 405 22.80 -0.41 2.96
C VAL A 405 22.72 -1.41 4.12
N LEU A 406 23.81 -2.13 4.38
CA LEU A 406 23.89 -3.18 5.41
C LEU A 406 23.75 -2.60 6.83
N VAL A 407 22.84 -3.18 7.62
CA VAL A 407 22.53 -2.78 8.99
C VAL A 407 22.84 -3.89 10.00
N VAL A 408 22.52 -5.14 9.66
CA VAL A 408 22.82 -6.33 10.46
C VAL A 408 23.62 -7.30 9.61
N ASP A 409 24.73 -7.78 10.15
CA ASP A 409 25.65 -8.70 9.49
C ASP A 409 25.99 -9.83 10.45
N LEU A 410 25.25 -10.93 10.31
CA LEU A 410 25.37 -12.15 11.10
C LEU A 410 25.60 -13.31 10.13
N GLY A 411 26.77 -13.32 9.49
CA GLY A 411 27.17 -14.41 8.60
C GLY A 411 27.72 -15.61 9.37
N GLY A 412 27.75 -16.75 8.70
CA GLY A 412 28.35 -18.00 9.18
C GLY A 412 27.37 -18.88 9.94
N THR A 413 27.67 -20.17 9.98
CA THR A 413 26.98 -21.13 10.84
C THR A 413 27.32 -20.85 12.30
N HIS A 414 26.38 -20.28 13.04
CA HIS A 414 26.56 -19.87 14.42
C HIS A 414 25.34 -20.21 15.25
N LEU A 415 25.52 -20.37 16.56
CA LEU A 415 24.38 -20.45 17.49
C LEU A 415 23.48 -19.22 17.38
N SER A 416 22.22 -19.34 17.80
CA SER A 416 21.24 -18.25 17.76
C SER A 416 21.83 -16.90 18.18
N ALA A 417 21.95 -15.98 17.22
CA ALA A 417 22.55 -14.66 17.38
C ALA A 417 21.49 -13.56 17.25
N PRO A 418 21.47 -12.56 18.16
CA PRO A 418 20.53 -11.45 18.07
C PRO A 418 21.02 -10.37 17.09
N GLY A 419 20.10 -9.82 16.31
CA GLY A 419 20.29 -8.66 15.44
C GLY A 419 19.20 -7.61 15.64
N LYS A 420 19.53 -6.33 15.50
CA LYS A 420 18.58 -5.24 15.75
C LYS A 420 18.77 -4.07 14.78
N VAL A 421 17.69 -3.75 14.07
CA VAL A 421 17.52 -2.51 13.33
C VAL A 421 16.76 -1.52 14.20
N ASN A 422 17.36 -0.36 14.45
CA ASN A 422 16.71 0.74 15.18
C ASN A 422 16.39 1.88 14.20
N ILE A 423 15.10 2.10 13.93
CA ILE A 423 14.64 3.03 12.88
C ILE A 423 15.05 4.47 13.19
N GLN A 424 14.96 4.89 14.45
CA GLN A 424 15.42 6.23 14.85
C GLN A 424 16.91 6.42 14.56
N THR A 425 17.74 5.42 14.84
CA THR A 425 19.20 5.49 14.60
C THR A 425 19.48 5.64 13.11
N LEU A 426 18.79 4.91 12.24
CA LEU A 426 18.94 5.04 10.79
C LEU A 426 18.48 6.42 10.31
N ALA A 427 17.29 6.85 10.75
CA ALA A 427 16.69 8.10 10.33
C ALA A 427 17.55 9.31 10.68
N VAL A 428 18.03 9.44 11.92
CA VAL A 428 18.85 10.59 12.35
C VAL A 428 20.23 10.64 11.69
N ASN A 429 20.70 9.51 11.15
CA ASN A 429 21.96 9.42 10.42
C ASN A 429 21.76 9.44 8.89
N ASN A 430 20.58 9.80 8.40
CA ASN A 430 20.27 9.90 6.97
C ASN A 430 20.64 8.63 6.17
N HIS A 431 20.48 7.46 6.80
CA HIS A 431 20.90 6.16 6.26
C HIS A 431 20.28 5.87 4.88
N GLY A 432 21.07 5.41 3.92
CA GLY A 432 20.62 5.09 2.57
C GLY A 432 20.46 6.29 1.62
N CYS A 433 20.68 7.51 2.13
CA CYS A 433 20.52 8.77 1.40
C CYS A 433 21.82 9.58 1.21
N HIS A 434 22.98 9.04 1.57
CA HIS A 434 24.27 9.67 1.29
C HIS A 434 24.70 9.42 -0.15
N ALA A 435 25.47 10.36 -0.72
CA ALA A 435 26.02 10.20 -2.06
C ALA A 435 26.85 8.90 -2.20
N GLY A 436 26.46 8.06 -3.15
CA GLY A 436 27.12 6.77 -3.41
C GLY A 436 26.41 5.56 -2.79
N GLU A 437 25.43 5.77 -1.91
CA GLU A 437 24.57 4.69 -1.41
C GLU A 437 23.54 4.26 -2.48
N PRO A 438 23.10 2.99 -2.48
CA PRO A 438 22.37 2.42 -3.63
C PRO A 438 21.07 3.13 -3.99
N LEU A 439 20.32 3.58 -2.98
CA LEU A 439 19.02 4.24 -3.16
C LEU A 439 19.07 5.76 -2.92
N ALA A 440 20.25 6.37 -2.89
CA ALA A 440 20.42 7.79 -2.55
C ALA A 440 19.69 8.76 -3.51
N THR A 441 19.41 8.33 -4.74
CA THR A 441 18.64 9.10 -5.73
C THR A 441 17.21 8.61 -5.92
N TYR A 442 16.76 7.67 -5.09
CA TYR A 442 15.43 7.07 -5.18
C TYR A 442 14.43 7.82 -4.28
N THR A 443 13.15 7.47 -4.40
CA THR A 443 12.06 8.26 -3.79
C THR A 443 12.04 8.25 -2.26
N ASN A 444 12.70 7.28 -1.62
CA ASN A 444 12.89 7.23 -0.17
C ASN A 444 13.65 8.45 0.38
N CYS A 445 14.54 9.05 -0.43
CA CYS A 445 15.38 10.17 -0.02
C CYS A 445 14.79 11.56 -0.33
N LEU A 446 13.53 11.64 -0.78
CA LEU A 446 12.88 12.92 -1.06
C LEU A 446 12.74 13.76 0.22
N GLY A 447 13.43 14.89 0.27
CA GLY A 447 13.43 15.79 1.42
C GLY A 447 14.35 15.37 2.57
N ALA A 448 15.10 14.28 2.42
CA ALA A 448 16.09 13.85 3.40
C ALA A 448 17.34 14.75 3.38
N SER A 449 18.00 14.91 4.53
CA SER A 449 19.26 15.65 4.64
C SER A 449 20.09 15.22 5.85
N ASP A 450 21.41 15.40 5.81
CA ASP A 450 22.29 15.10 6.95
C ASP A 450 21.96 15.95 8.20
N ALA A 451 21.27 17.08 8.04
CA ALA A 451 20.89 17.96 9.15
C ALA A 451 19.60 17.51 9.86
N THR A 452 18.66 16.91 9.11
CA THR A 452 17.31 16.57 9.61
C THR A 452 17.03 15.07 9.63
N GLY A 453 17.87 14.27 8.99
CA GLY A 453 17.61 12.87 8.73
C GLY A 453 16.59 12.64 7.63
N TRP A 454 15.95 11.46 7.67
CA TRP A 454 14.81 11.12 6.82
C TRP A 454 13.64 12.09 7.01
N ALA A 455 12.97 12.44 5.92
CA ALA A 455 11.76 13.26 5.96
C ALA A 455 10.56 12.43 6.45
N ASP A 456 9.65 13.07 7.18
CA ASP A 456 8.42 12.42 7.66
C ASP A 456 7.56 11.91 6.49
N ASP A 457 6.81 10.83 6.72
CA ASP A 457 5.92 10.18 5.74
C ASP A 457 6.62 9.62 4.47
N THR A 458 7.93 9.42 4.49
CA THR A 458 8.68 8.77 3.40
C THR A 458 8.65 7.24 3.50
N TRP A 459 8.78 6.55 2.36
CA TRP A 459 8.81 5.09 2.28
C TRP A 459 10.25 4.61 2.19
N HIS A 460 10.62 3.65 3.03
CA HIS A 460 11.94 3.04 3.10
C HIS A 460 11.87 1.54 2.85
N HIS A 461 12.98 0.95 2.42
CA HIS A 461 13.04 -0.41 1.91
C HIS A 461 13.86 -1.30 2.84
N LEU A 462 13.24 -2.33 3.42
CA LEU A 462 13.90 -3.35 4.22
C LEU A 462 14.06 -4.62 3.40
N HIS A 463 15.30 -5.07 3.23
CA HIS A 463 15.63 -6.37 2.68
C HIS A 463 16.32 -7.20 3.76
N PHE A 464 15.96 -8.47 3.88
CA PHE A 464 16.74 -9.42 4.66
C PHE A 464 17.09 -10.64 3.84
N PHE A 465 18.24 -11.22 4.10
CA PHE A 465 18.78 -12.39 3.43
C PHE A 465 19.15 -13.39 4.52
N TYR A 466 18.44 -14.50 4.53
CA TYR A 466 18.59 -15.58 5.50
C TYR A 466 19.06 -16.83 4.78
N ALA A 467 19.93 -17.62 5.41
CA ALA A 467 20.25 -18.97 4.96
C ALA A 467 20.21 -19.92 6.16
N ASP A 468 19.51 -21.02 5.99
CA ASP A 468 19.55 -22.16 6.90
C ASP A 468 20.42 -23.21 6.20
N ARG A 469 21.41 -23.76 6.90
CA ARG A 469 22.37 -24.68 6.27
C ARG A 469 23.01 -25.69 7.21
N GLN A 470 22.57 -25.80 8.46
CA GLN A 470 22.94 -26.86 9.41
C GLN A 470 21.72 -27.52 10.05
N SER A 471 21.82 -28.82 10.33
CA SER A 471 20.68 -29.66 10.74
C SER A 471 20.53 -29.84 12.26
N ASP A 472 21.36 -29.20 13.06
CA ASP A 472 21.40 -29.34 14.52
C ASP A 472 20.37 -28.44 15.25
N GLY A 473 19.75 -27.51 14.53
CA GLY A 473 18.60 -26.71 14.94
C GLY A 473 18.29 -25.61 13.93
N SER A 474 17.03 -25.17 13.89
CA SER A 474 16.61 -24.00 13.10
C SER A 474 15.91 -23.03 14.03
N ASN A 475 16.40 -21.79 14.08
CA ASN A 475 15.85 -20.73 14.89
C ASN A 475 15.66 -19.49 14.02
N ILE A 476 14.41 -19.10 13.85
CA ILE A 476 14.02 -17.82 13.27
C ILE A 476 13.04 -17.13 14.20
N TYR A 477 13.54 -16.11 14.89
CA TYR A 477 12.74 -15.17 15.65
C TYR A 477 12.81 -13.81 14.97
N ILE A 478 11.67 -13.24 14.60
CA ILE A 478 11.55 -11.87 14.13
C ILE A 478 10.58 -11.14 15.04
N ARG A 479 10.96 -9.96 15.52
CA ARG A 479 10.10 -9.05 16.28
C ARG A 479 10.16 -7.66 15.67
N THR A 480 9.01 -7.13 15.28
CA THR A 480 8.93 -5.83 14.62
C THR A 480 7.85 -4.95 15.24
N SER A 481 8.06 -3.64 15.22
CA SER A 481 7.01 -2.66 15.53
C SER A 481 6.78 -1.68 14.40
N LEU A 482 7.18 -2.01 13.17
CA LEU A 482 6.95 -1.17 12.00
C LEU A 482 5.44 -0.98 11.80
N ALA A 483 4.97 0.25 12.01
CA ALA A 483 3.54 0.53 12.10
C ALA A 483 2.82 0.42 10.76
N GLU A 484 3.45 0.85 9.66
CA GLU A 484 2.86 0.90 8.33
C GLU A 484 3.79 0.21 7.34
N LEU A 485 3.39 -0.97 6.86
CA LEU A 485 4.05 -1.67 5.76
C LEU A 485 3.23 -1.48 4.49
N ALA A 486 3.91 -1.27 3.37
CA ALA A 486 3.28 -1.34 2.07
C ALA A 486 2.71 -2.75 1.89
N PRO A 487 1.55 -2.89 1.26
CA PRO A 487 1.00 -4.22 1.08
C PRO A 487 1.93 -5.07 0.20
N SER A 488 2.04 -6.35 0.55
CA SER A 488 2.95 -7.29 -0.10
C SER A 488 2.55 -7.53 -1.57
N ARG A 489 3.55 -7.68 -2.46
CA ARG A 489 3.38 -8.07 -3.88
C ARG A 489 2.62 -9.40 -4.01
N TYR A 490 2.77 -10.29 -3.02
CA TYR A 490 2.08 -11.58 -2.96
C TYR A 490 0.88 -11.59 -1.97
N GLY A 491 0.57 -10.46 -1.33
CA GLY A 491 -0.41 -10.32 -0.25
C GLY A 491 -1.86 -10.21 -0.71
N GLN A 492 -2.79 -10.07 0.25
CA GLN A 492 -4.22 -9.97 -0.06
C GLN A 492 -4.56 -8.69 -0.86
N PRO A 493 -5.56 -8.72 -1.76
CA PRO A 493 -6.04 -7.52 -2.43
C PRO A 493 -6.56 -6.47 -1.44
N THR A 494 -6.12 -5.23 -1.60
CA THR A 494 -6.61 -4.08 -0.85
C THR A 494 -6.97 -2.96 -1.80
N VAL A 495 -8.03 -2.23 -1.47
CA VAL A 495 -8.46 -1.03 -2.20
C VAL A 495 -7.79 0.17 -1.53
N ASN A 496 -6.74 0.71 -2.13
CA ASN A 496 -5.95 1.80 -1.55
C ASN A 496 -6.68 3.15 -1.66
N ASP A 497 -7.19 3.45 -2.84
CA ASP A 497 -7.86 4.71 -3.17
C ASP A 497 -8.86 4.46 -4.29
N VAL A 498 -9.94 5.22 -4.32
CA VAL A 498 -10.94 5.15 -5.37
C VAL A 498 -11.19 6.55 -5.90
N VAL A 499 -10.87 6.76 -7.16
CA VAL A 499 -11.13 7.99 -7.86
C VAL A 499 -12.43 7.86 -8.65
N VAL A 500 -13.39 8.73 -8.35
CA VAL A 500 -14.62 8.86 -9.14
C VAL A 500 -14.47 10.07 -10.06
N LYS A 501 -14.59 9.83 -11.37
CA LYS A 501 -14.61 10.86 -12.40
C LYS A 501 -15.99 10.92 -13.04
N VAL A 502 -16.69 12.02 -12.87
CA VAL A 502 -17.96 12.25 -13.55
C VAL A 502 -17.69 12.84 -14.93
N ASP A 503 -18.19 12.22 -15.98
CA ASP A 503 -18.04 12.71 -17.35
C ASP A 503 -19.04 13.84 -17.69
N GLU A 504 -18.93 14.35 -18.92
CA GLU A 504 -19.75 15.45 -19.44
C GLU A 504 -21.26 15.13 -19.50
N ASN A 505 -21.64 13.85 -19.40
CA ASN A 505 -23.02 13.39 -19.40
C ASN A 505 -23.55 13.09 -17.99
N GLY A 506 -22.74 13.31 -16.95
CA GLY A 506 -23.11 13.03 -15.56
C GLY A 506 -22.93 11.56 -15.16
N ILE A 507 -22.22 10.76 -15.97
CA ILE A 507 -21.93 9.35 -15.66
C ILE A 507 -20.62 9.27 -14.86
N SER A 508 -20.68 8.62 -13.70
CA SER A 508 -19.53 8.39 -12.83
C SER A 508 -18.69 7.21 -13.31
N HIS A 509 -17.48 7.47 -13.81
CA HIS A 509 -16.47 6.46 -14.09
C HIS A 509 -15.60 6.24 -12.86
N ASN A 510 -15.64 5.04 -12.29
CA ASN A 510 -14.92 4.73 -11.07
C ASN A 510 -13.59 4.05 -11.40
N SER A 511 -12.52 4.50 -10.76
CA SER A 511 -11.19 3.90 -10.87
C SER A 511 -10.69 3.58 -9.47
N MET A 512 -10.39 2.33 -9.19
CA MET A 512 -9.77 1.95 -7.91
C MET A 512 -8.32 1.55 -8.10
N TYR A 513 -7.50 1.91 -7.13
CA TYR A 513 -6.08 1.60 -7.08
C TYR A 513 -5.86 0.49 -6.07
N MET A 514 -5.08 -0.49 -6.47
CA MET A 514 -4.79 -1.65 -5.63
C MET A 514 -3.29 -1.90 -5.51
N ASN A 515 -2.94 -2.61 -4.46
CA ASN A 515 -1.58 -3.07 -4.20
C ASN A 515 -1.14 -4.22 -5.11
N VAL A 516 -2.06 -5.12 -5.48
CA VAL A 516 -1.76 -6.36 -6.21
C VAL A 516 -2.76 -6.59 -7.34
N PRO A 517 -2.40 -7.33 -8.41
CA PRO A 517 -3.36 -7.67 -9.45
C PRO A 517 -4.35 -8.67 -8.89
N LEU A 518 -5.61 -8.63 -9.31
CA LEU A 518 -6.62 -9.66 -9.03
C LEU A 518 -6.41 -10.92 -9.85
N ALA A 519 -6.82 -12.07 -9.31
CA ALA A 519 -6.89 -13.31 -10.06
C ALA A 519 -8.00 -13.23 -11.11
N ASP A 520 -7.81 -13.92 -12.23
CA ASP A 520 -8.82 -14.03 -13.29
C ASP A 520 -10.15 -14.57 -12.75
N SER A 521 -10.10 -15.54 -11.82
CA SER A 521 -11.29 -16.09 -11.16
C SER A 521 -12.03 -15.03 -10.34
N SER A 522 -11.31 -14.12 -9.68
CA SER A 522 -11.91 -13.02 -8.92
C SER A 522 -12.46 -11.94 -9.84
N LEU A 523 -11.78 -11.61 -10.94
CA LEU A 523 -12.33 -10.67 -11.94
C LEU A 523 -13.63 -11.20 -12.55
N VAL A 524 -13.70 -12.50 -12.85
CA VAL A 524 -14.93 -13.14 -13.33
C VAL A 524 -16.03 -13.08 -12.28
N ALA A 525 -15.72 -13.39 -11.02
CA ALA A 525 -16.70 -13.40 -9.94
C ALA A 525 -17.19 -11.99 -9.56
N ILE A 526 -16.31 -10.99 -9.60
CA ILE A 526 -16.63 -9.57 -9.36
C ILE A 526 -17.52 -9.02 -10.47
N ASN A 527 -17.29 -9.41 -11.73
CA ASN A 527 -18.11 -9.04 -12.90
C ASN A 527 -19.48 -9.76 -12.92
N ASN A 528 -20.16 -9.81 -11.78
CA ASN A 528 -21.48 -10.37 -11.62
C ASN A 528 -22.42 -9.33 -10.95
N PRO A 529 -23.35 -8.72 -11.70
CA PRO A 529 -24.21 -7.64 -11.18
C PRO A 529 -25.23 -8.10 -10.12
N ASN A 530 -25.28 -9.40 -9.81
CA ASN A 530 -26.20 -9.98 -8.83
C ASN A 530 -25.57 -10.26 -7.47
N VAL A 531 -24.26 -10.04 -7.32
CA VAL A 531 -23.54 -10.30 -6.07
C VAL A 531 -22.87 -9.00 -5.58
N PRO A 532 -23.00 -8.64 -4.29
CA PRO A 532 -22.29 -7.49 -3.73
C PRO A 532 -20.84 -7.88 -3.48
N SER A 533 -20.00 -7.76 -4.50
CA SER A 533 -18.58 -8.08 -4.44
C SER A 533 -17.76 -7.09 -3.61
N MET A 534 -18.34 -5.92 -3.30
CA MET A 534 -17.74 -4.86 -2.49
C MET A 534 -18.76 -4.31 -1.49
N VAL A 535 -18.26 -3.67 -0.44
CA VAL A 535 -19.06 -3.00 0.60
C VAL A 535 -18.62 -1.55 0.76
N VAL A 536 -19.57 -0.68 1.09
CA VAL A 536 -19.40 0.77 1.19
C VAL A 536 -19.78 1.22 2.60
N LEU A 537 -18.86 1.88 3.30
CA LEU A 537 -19.15 2.59 4.55
C LEU A 537 -19.50 4.03 4.24
N ARG A 538 -20.67 4.47 4.70
CA ARG A 538 -21.15 5.83 4.53
C ARG A 538 -21.55 6.45 5.86
N ASN A 539 -21.02 7.64 6.13
CA ASN A 539 -21.47 8.47 7.24
C ASN A 539 -22.76 9.21 6.86
N ILE A 540 -23.80 9.08 7.70
CA ILE A 540 -25.08 9.76 7.54
C ILE A 540 -25.33 10.62 8.77
N THR A 541 -25.66 11.88 8.54
CA THR A 541 -26.03 12.80 9.63
C THR A 541 -27.39 12.41 10.20
N VAL A 542 -27.50 12.27 11.51
CA VAL A 542 -28.74 11.95 12.21
C VAL A 542 -29.57 13.22 12.33
N LEU A 543 -30.79 13.19 11.78
CA LEU A 543 -31.72 14.30 11.81
C LEU A 543 -32.76 14.13 12.92
N GLY A 544 -33.13 15.24 13.56
CA GLY A 544 -34.22 15.32 14.51
C GLY A 544 -35.59 15.31 13.82
N PRO A 545 -36.69 15.26 14.58
CA PRO A 545 -38.06 15.30 14.04
C PRO A 545 -38.37 16.57 13.23
N ASP A 546 -37.59 17.63 13.42
CA ASP A 546 -37.68 18.91 12.70
C ASP A 546 -36.78 18.97 11.45
N GLY A 547 -36.10 17.87 11.11
CA GLY A 547 -35.19 17.78 9.98
C GLY A 547 -33.82 18.43 10.21
N THR A 548 -33.52 18.90 11.42
CA THR A 548 -32.21 19.50 11.73
C THR A 548 -31.22 18.45 12.25
N PRO A 549 -29.90 18.60 11.98
CA PRO A 549 -28.88 17.70 12.55
C PRO A 549 -28.91 17.68 14.07
N LEU A 550 -29.07 16.49 14.66
CA LEU A 550 -28.92 16.33 16.10
C LEU A 550 -27.47 16.60 16.49
N LYS A 551 -27.24 17.40 17.53
CA LYS A 551 -25.90 17.69 18.03
C LYS A 551 -25.48 16.73 19.14
N THR A 552 -24.21 16.33 19.12
CA THR A 552 -23.53 15.65 20.22
C THR A 552 -23.34 16.59 21.42
N ILE A 553 -22.93 16.05 22.57
CA ILE A 553 -22.67 16.85 23.78
C ILE A 553 -21.57 17.91 23.60
N THR A 554 -20.72 17.75 22.58
CA THR A 554 -19.64 18.69 22.20
C THR A 554 -20.06 19.68 21.11
N GLY A 555 -21.32 19.64 20.64
CA GLY A 555 -21.86 20.56 19.64
C GLY A 555 -21.59 20.18 18.17
N GLN A 556 -21.01 19.00 17.90
CA GLN A 556 -20.84 18.47 16.54
C GLN A 556 -22.09 17.74 16.06
N ASP A 557 -22.31 17.64 14.75
CA ASP A 557 -23.40 16.83 14.19
C ASP A 557 -23.25 15.36 14.56
N SER A 558 -24.35 14.75 14.95
CA SER A 558 -24.44 13.32 15.26
C SER A 558 -24.45 12.58 13.94
N VAL A 559 -23.57 11.59 13.81
CA VAL A 559 -23.40 10.81 12.59
C VAL A 559 -23.56 9.33 12.93
N VAL A 560 -24.22 8.59 12.05
CA VAL A 560 -24.28 7.12 12.06
C VAL A 560 -23.60 6.60 10.80
N THR A 561 -22.79 5.54 10.94
CA THR A 561 -22.23 4.86 9.77
C THR A 561 -23.19 3.76 9.30
N MET A 562 -23.55 3.80 8.03
CA MET A 562 -24.31 2.73 7.37
C MET A 562 -23.40 1.92 6.45
N VAL A 563 -23.70 0.63 6.31
CA VAL A 563 -22.98 -0.27 5.39
C VAL A 563 -23.89 -0.64 4.22
N TYR A 564 -23.43 -0.36 3.01
CA TYR A 564 -24.12 -0.69 1.77
C TYR A 564 -23.34 -1.73 0.96
N GLY A 565 -24.02 -2.44 0.06
CA GLY A 565 -23.39 -3.35 -0.89
C GLY A 565 -23.20 -2.65 -2.23
N PHE A 566 -22.03 -2.80 -2.84
CA PHE A 566 -21.76 -2.32 -4.19
C PHE A 566 -21.77 -3.51 -5.15
N TYR A 567 -22.67 -3.44 -6.12
CA TYR A 567 -22.87 -4.47 -7.14
C TYR A 567 -22.17 -4.03 -8.42
N VAL A 568 -21.02 -4.63 -8.68
CA VAL A 568 -20.21 -4.34 -9.87
C VAL A 568 -20.90 -4.89 -11.12
N THR A 569 -21.10 -4.03 -12.12
CA THR A 569 -21.65 -4.40 -13.43
C THR A 569 -20.54 -4.70 -14.43
N THR A 570 -19.47 -3.91 -14.40
CA THR A 570 -18.28 -4.12 -15.24
C THR A 570 -17.04 -3.69 -14.49
N MET A 571 -15.93 -4.38 -14.72
CA MET A 571 -14.62 -4.10 -14.17
C MET A 571 -13.55 -4.55 -15.15
N THR A 572 -12.60 -3.67 -15.45
CA THR A 572 -11.54 -3.84 -16.44
C THR A 572 -10.19 -3.33 -15.91
N GLY A 573 -9.09 -3.90 -16.40
CA GLY A 573 -7.73 -3.66 -15.91
C GLY A 573 -6.96 -4.97 -15.67
N PRO A 574 -5.82 -4.95 -14.96
CA PRO A 574 -5.19 -3.76 -14.37
C PRO A 574 -4.43 -2.92 -15.39
N ILE A 575 -4.29 -1.63 -15.09
CA ILE A 575 -3.34 -0.72 -15.74
C ILE A 575 -2.31 -0.32 -14.69
N ASP A 576 -1.04 -0.63 -14.92
CA ASP A 576 0.07 -0.23 -14.03
C ASP A 576 0.25 1.29 -14.02
N LYS A 577 0.21 1.90 -12.82
CA LYS A 577 0.39 3.34 -12.59
C LYS A 577 1.65 3.64 -11.78
N GLY A 578 2.58 2.69 -11.71
CA GLY A 578 3.84 2.84 -10.99
C GLY A 578 3.62 2.96 -9.49
N ALA A 579 3.90 4.13 -8.90
CA ALA A 579 3.92 4.28 -7.44
C ALA A 579 2.51 4.29 -6.84
N ALA A 580 1.51 4.63 -7.66
CA ALA A 580 0.11 4.58 -7.29
C ALA A 580 -0.49 3.15 -7.30
N GLY A 581 0.29 2.15 -7.73
CA GLY A 581 -0.15 0.75 -7.80
C GLY A 581 -0.90 0.41 -9.09
N LEU A 582 -1.73 -0.62 -9.03
CA LEU A 582 -2.47 -1.18 -10.16
C LEU A 582 -3.89 -0.61 -10.18
N MET A 583 -4.24 0.05 -11.28
CA MET A 583 -5.54 0.70 -11.43
C MET A 583 -6.52 -0.20 -12.18
N TYR A 584 -7.72 -0.34 -11.64
CA TYR A 584 -8.86 -0.97 -12.30
C TYR A 584 -9.99 0.04 -12.49
N GLN A 585 -10.61 0.03 -13.67
CA GLN A 585 -11.84 0.76 -13.94
C GLN A 585 -13.04 -0.11 -13.66
N PHE A 586 -14.06 0.42 -12.98
CA PHE A 586 -15.25 -0.34 -12.64
C PHE A 586 -16.51 0.52 -12.61
N GLU A 587 -17.63 -0.13 -12.89
CA GLU A 587 -18.99 0.42 -12.87
C GLU A 587 -19.88 -0.44 -11.98
N GLY A 588 -20.94 0.15 -11.43
CA GLY A 588 -21.88 -0.59 -10.60
C GLY A 588 -22.91 0.27 -9.90
N VAL A 589 -23.66 -0.35 -9.00
CA VAL A 589 -24.74 0.29 -8.24
C VAL A 589 -24.60 0.01 -6.74
N VAL A 590 -24.82 1.03 -5.93
CA VAL A 590 -24.92 0.90 -4.47
C VAL A 590 -26.34 0.47 -4.11
N LYS A 591 -26.49 -0.53 -3.23
CA LYS A 591 -27.79 -1.01 -2.75
C LYS A 591 -27.82 -1.16 -1.23
N ASP A 592 -29.01 -1.01 -0.66
CA ASP A 592 -29.28 -1.40 0.74
C ASP A 592 -29.47 -2.92 0.88
N LEU A 593 -29.55 -3.41 2.13
CA LEU A 593 -29.73 -4.84 2.42
C LEU A 593 -31.03 -5.44 1.85
N ASN A 594 -32.03 -4.58 1.59
CA ASN A 594 -33.31 -4.96 0.99
C ASN A 594 -33.23 -5.04 -0.55
N GLY A 595 -32.12 -4.60 -1.14
CA GLY A 595 -31.87 -4.59 -2.58
C GLY A 595 -32.32 -3.31 -3.29
N ASN A 596 -32.74 -2.27 -2.56
CA ASN A 596 -33.10 -0.99 -3.14
C ASN A 596 -31.83 -0.24 -3.57
N VAL A 597 -31.87 0.39 -4.74
CA VAL A 597 -30.77 1.23 -5.22
C VAL A 597 -30.70 2.49 -4.36
N ILE A 598 -29.48 2.81 -3.92
CA ILE A 598 -29.19 4.06 -3.21
C ILE A 598 -28.77 5.10 -4.24
N ASP A 599 -29.58 6.15 -4.37
CA ASP A 599 -29.30 7.26 -5.28
C ASP A 599 -27.98 7.96 -4.92
N GLY A 600 -27.29 8.44 -5.97
CA GLY A 600 -26.00 9.14 -5.84
C GLY A 600 -24.75 8.27 -5.97
N GLY A 601 -24.88 6.93 -6.01
CA GLY A 601 -23.74 6.03 -6.21
C GLY A 601 -22.72 6.11 -5.08
N LEU A 602 -21.42 5.99 -5.39
CA LEU A 602 -20.32 6.21 -4.44
C LEU A 602 -20.16 7.71 -4.17
N LEU A 603 -20.10 8.15 -2.91
CA LEU A 603 -19.97 9.56 -2.50
C LEU A 603 -18.58 9.86 -1.91
N GLY A 604 -18.15 11.13 -1.89
CA GLY A 604 -16.75 11.51 -1.63
C GLY A 604 -16.24 11.29 -0.20
N ASP A 605 -17.12 10.98 0.75
CA ASP A 605 -16.73 10.58 2.11
C ASP A 605 -16.95 9.09 2.37
N ASP A 606 -17.41 8.36 1.34
CA ASP A 606 -17.53 6.92 1.43
C ASP A 606 -16.15 6.27 1.51
N ARG A 607 -16.15 5.05 2.04
CA ARG A 607 -15.01 4.15 2.01
C ARG A 607 -15.43 2.81 1.42
N LEU A 608 -14.59 2.25 0.57
CA LEU A 608 -14.88 1.03 -0.19
C LEU A 608 -13.88 -0.08 0.17
N ALA A 609 -14.38 -1.30 0.34
CA ALA A 609 -13.56 -2.50 0.44
C ALA A 609 -14.22 -3.69 -0.28
N PHE A 610 -13.46 -4.76 -0.49
CA PHE A 610 -14.03 -6.02 -0.97
C PHE A 610 -14.93 -6.65 0.09
N ASN A 611 -16.01 -7.29 -0.36
CA ASN A 611 -16.86 -8.08 0.52
C ASN A 611 -16.24 -9.47 0.74
N VAL A 612 -16.52 -10.06 1.90
CA VAL A 612 -15.94 -11.34 2.33
C VAL A 612 -17.07 -12.34 2.60
N PRO A 613 -17.02 -13.58 2.09
CA PRO A 613 -18.00 -14.62 2.40
C PRO A 613 -18.14 -14.86 3.89
N TYR A 614 -19.39 -15.00 4.35
CA TYR A 614 -19.65 -15.35 5.74
C TYR A 614 -19.02 -16.70 6.10
N SER A 615 -18.31 -16.71 7.22
CA SER A 615 -17.95 -17.92 7.94
C SER A 615 -18.23 -17.74 9.42
N GLN A 616 -18.44 -18.84 10.14
CA GLN A 616 -18.58 -18.76 11.59
C GLN A 616 -17.30 -18.21 12.23
N GLY A 617 -16.12 -18.57 11.68
CA GLY A 617 -14.84 -17.98 12.07
C GLY A 617 -14.83 -16.46 11.93
N LEU A 618 -15.18 -15.92 10.76
CA LEU A 618 -15.26 -14.47 10.53
C LEU A 618 -16.16 -13.76 11.56
N ASN A 619 -17.31 -14.34 11.90
CA ASN A 619 -18.25 -13.73 12.85
C ASN A 619 -17.76 -13.83 14.31
N ASP A 620 -17.17 -14.98 14.69
CA ASP A 620 -16.66 -15.27 16.03
C ASP A 620 -15.38 -14.50 16.34
N ASP A 621 -14.56 -14.31 15.31
CA ASP A 621 -13.37 -13.45 15.29
C ASP A 621 -13.73 -12.01 15.72
N GLY A 622 -14.97 -11.62 15.42
CA GLY A 622 -15.53 -10.35 15.81
C GLY A 622 -14.79 -9.18 15.16
N ASN A 623 -15.17 -8.00 15.62
CA ASN A 623 -14.67 -6.75 15.07
C ASN A 623 -13.30 -6.32 15.67
N GLY A 624 -12.82 -6.96 16.74
CA GLY A 624 -11.58 -6.55 17.41
C GLY A 624 -11.56 -5.10 17.95
N GLY A 625 -12.69 -4.38 17.90
CA GLY A 625 -12.82 -2.97 18.29
C GLY A 625 -12.80 -1.95 17.13
N ASN A 626 -12.67 -2.38 15.86
CA ASN A 626 -12.48 -1.49 14.71
C ASN A 626 -13.76 -0.80 14.18
N TYR A 627 -14.92 -1.37 14.48
CA TYR A 627 -16.28 -1.03 14.07
C TYR A 627 -17.21 -0.90 15.29
N THR A 628 -18.38 -0.30 15.13
CA THR A 628 -19.43 -0.41 16.13
C THR A 628 -20.15 -1.77 16.02
N ALA A 629 -20.84 -2.20 17.07
CA ALA A 629 -21.64 -3.43 17.01
C ALA A 629 -22.71 -3.40 15.89
N MET A 630 -23.24 -2.20 15.59
CA MET A 630 -24.21 -1.98 14.52
C MET A 630 -23.58 -2.10 13.14
N GLU A 631 -22.38 -1.54 12.94
CA GLU A 631 -21.62 -1.69 11.69
C GLU A 631 -21.25 -3.15 11.44
N TRP A 632 -20.74 -3.85 12.47
CA TRP A 632 -20.36 -5.26 12.37
C TRP A 632 -21.54 -6.16 11.99
N THR A 633 -22.71 -5.93 12.60
CA THR A 633 -23.93 -6.66 12.26
C THR A 633 -24.32 -6.47 10.78
N GLN A 634 -24.19 -5.25 10.26
CA GLN A 634 -24.45 -4.97 8.85
C GLN A 634 -23.41 -5.61 7.92
N LEU A 635 -22.12 -5.58 8.28
CA LEU A 635 -21.05 -6.25 7.53
C LEU A 635 -21.29 -7.76 7.43
N MET A 636 -21.69 -8.41 8.52
CA MET A 636 -22.03 -9.84 8.51
C MET A 636 -23.25 -10.14 7.65
N ALA A 637 -24.26 -9.26 7.64
CA ALA A 637 -25.42 -9.39 6.75
C ALA A 637 -25.03 -9.28 5.27
N TRP A 638 -24.05 -8.43 4.93
CA TRP A 638 -23.48 -8.35 3.58
C TRP A 638 -22.59 -9.53 3.23
N SER A 639 -21.84 -10.05 4.20
CA SER A 639 -20.97 -11.23 4.04
C SER A 639 -21.78 -12.48 3.67
N GLN A 640 -23.01 -12.58 4.17
CA GLN A 640 -23.94 -13.68 3.81
C GLN A 640 -24.46 -13.60 2.37
N LYS A 641 -24.29 -12.47 1.67
CA LYS A 641 -24.75 -12.26 0.30
C LYS A 641 -23.66 -12.50 -0.75
N VAL A 642 -22.42 -12.79 -0.35
CA VAL A 642 -21.31 -13.15 -1.25
C VAL A 642 -20.83 -14.57 -0.95
N ASN A 643 -20.45 -15.30 -1.99
CA ASN A 643 -20.11 -16.73 -1.91
C ASN A 643 -18.74 -17.07 -2.50
N PHE A 644 -17.92 -16.06 -2.79
CA PHE A 644 -16.58 -16.21 -3.33
C PHE A 644 -15.64 -15.24 -2.64
N TYR A 645 -14.37 -15.63 -2.52
CA TYR A 645 -13.35 -14.73 -2.03
C TYR A 645 -12.72 -13.94 -3.16
N VAL A 646 -12.46 -12.65 -2.92
CA VAL A 646 -11.64 -11.84 -3.82
C VAL A 646 -10.18 -12.19 -3.55
N ALA A 647 -9.50 -12.69 -4.58
CA ALA A 647 -8.13 -13.15 -4.53
C ALA A 647 -7.25 -12.31 -5.45
N ALA A 648 -6.03 -12.10 -5.02
CA ALA A 648 -4.98 -11.60 -5.87
C ALA A 648 -4.68 -12.64 -6.95
N SER A 649 -4.04 -12.23 -8.04
CA SER A 649 -3.37 -13.13 -8.99
C SER A 649 -2.38 -14.04 -8.26
N SER A 650 -1.95 -13.62 -7.07
CA SER A 650 -1.20 -14.42 -6.13
C SER A 650 -1.95 -15.46 -5.31
N GLY A 651 -3.26 -15.60 -5.52
CA GLY A 651 -4.18 -16.54 -4.86
C GLY A 651 -4.39 -16.33 -3.36
N LYS A 652 -3.64 -15.43 -2.71
CA LYS A 652 -4.02 -14.91 -1.39
C LYS A 652 -5.31 -14.12 -1.55
N HIS A 653 -6.26 -14.38 -0.66
CA HIS A 653 -7.60 -13.80 -0.75
C HIS A 653 -7.91 -12.95 0.47
N VAL A 654 -8.89 -12.06 0.33
CA VAL A 654 -9.38 -11.19 1.41
C VAL A 654 -10.11 -12.07 2.43
N GLU A 655 -9.52 -12.25 3.61
CA GLU A 655 -10.04 -13.15 4.66
C GLU A 655 -10.94 -12.42 5.69
N GLY A 656 -10.94 -11.09 5.70
CA GLY A 656 -11.72 -10.27 6.63
C GLY A 656 -11.77 -8.78 6.26
N PHE A 657 -12.33 -7.97 7.14
CA PHE A 657 -12.42 -6.51 6.95
C PHE A 657 -11.31 -5.80 7.74
N ASP A 658 -10.46 -5.04 7.03
CA ASP A 658 -9.43 -4.18 7.64
C ASP A 658 -10.05 -3.04 8.48
N GLU A 659 -9.23 -2.31 9.24
CA GLU A 659 -9.65 -1.07 9.94
C GLU A 659 -10.28 -0.07 8.98
N ARG A 660 -11.28 0.69 9.46
CA ARG A 660 -12.03 1.69 8.68
C ARG A 660 -11.11 2.64 7.92
N GLU A 661 -10.03 3.09 8.55
CA GLU A 661 -9.10 4.07 8.00
C GLU A 661 -8.34 3.55 6.78
N LYS A 662 -8.17 2.22 6.68
CA LYS A 662 -7.45 1.51 5.61
C LYS A 662 -8.32 1.21 4.39
N TRP A 663 -9.64 1.34 4.49
CA TRP A 663 -10.54 1.18 3.34
C TRP A 663 -10.34 2.31 2.34
N GLY A 664 -10.40 1.95 1.06
CA GLY A 664 -10.20 2.88 -0.05
C GLY A 664 -11.12 4.07 0.05
N LYS A 665 -10.55 5.24 0.27
CA LYS A 665 -11.30 6.49 0.35
C LYS A 665 -11.79 6.85 -1.04
N ILE A 666 -13.05 7.25 -1.16
CA ILE A 666 -13.54 7.82 -2.42
C ILE A 666 -13.03 9.26 -2.56
N SER A 667 -12.33 9.58 -3.64
CA SER A 667 -11.95 10.93 -4.01
C SER A 667 -12.62 11.31 -5.33
N TYR A 668 -13.36 12.42 -5.32
CA TYR A 668 -13.92 12.97 -6.55
C TYR A 668 -12.88 13.82 -7.24
N THR A 669 -12.44 13.40 -8.42
CA THR A 669 -11.64 14.26 -9.27
C THR A 669 -12.58 14.88 -10.30
N ALA A 670 -13.04 16.11 -10.02
CA ALA A 670 -13.84 16.85 -10.97
C ALA A 670 -12.98 17.19 -12.18
N VAL A 671 -13.24 16.54 -13.32
CA VAL A 671 -13.00 17.17 -14.62
C VAL A 671 -14.32 17.79 -15.04
N ALA A 672 -14.61 18.96 -14.47
CA ALA A 672 -15.67 19.81 -14.99
C ALA A 672 -15.06 21.18 -15.26
N GLN A 673 -14.24 21.26 -16.33
CA GLN A 673 -14.06 22.55 -16.97
C GLN A 673 -15.46 23.03 -17.35
N THR A 674 -15.90 24.17 -16.82
CA THR A 674 -17.01 24.91 -17.42
C THR A 674 -16.45 25.42 -18.73
N PRO A 675 -16.89 24.94 -19.91
CA PRO A 675 -16.40 25.49 -21.17
C PRO A 675 -16.80 26.96 -21.20
N VAL A 676 -15.82 27.82 -20.98
CA VAL A 676 -15.93 29.25 -21.26
C VAL A 676 -15.87 29.34 -22.77
N ILE A 677 -16.93 29.84 -23.39
CA ILE A 677 -16.94 30.00 -24.83
C ILE A 677 -16.38 31.40 -25.13
N PRO A 678 -15.21 31.52 -25.79
CA PRO A 678 -14.70 32.81 -26.23
C PRO A 678 -15.48 33.21 -27.49
N ASP A 679 -16.60 33.88 -27.29
CA ASP A 679 -17.59 34.10 -28.35
C ASP A 679 -17.22 35.22 -29.34
N ASP A 680 -16.16 35.99 -29.05
CA ASP A 680 -15.74 37.12 -29.86
C ASP A 680 -14.33 36.95 -30.49
N PRO A 681 -14.24 36.65 -31.80
CA PRO A 681 -12.99 36.63 -32.54
C PRO A 681 -12.56 38.01 -33.08
N ALA A 682 -13.38 39.06 -32.93
CA ALA A 682 -13.10 40.39 -33.47
C ALA A 682 -12.16 41.20 -32.56
N PHE A 683 -11.18 41.85 -33.19
CA PHE A 683 -10.29 42.81 -32.53
C PHE A 683 -10.60 44.27 -32.90
N ASP A 684 -11.37 44.50 -33.98
CA ASP A 684 -11.86 45.84 -34.34
C ASP A 684 -13.08 46.21 -33.51
N ARG A 685 -13.00 47.33 -32.80
CA ARG A 685 -13.98 47.72 -31.78
C ARG A 685 -14.49 49.15 -32.01
N PRO A 686 -15.82 49.38 -31.95
CA PRO A 686 -16.39 50.72 -32.05
C PRO A 686 -15.95 51.67 -30.90
N ASP A 687 -16.30 52.94 -31.02
CA ASP A 687 -15.82 54.01 -30.14
C ASP A 687 -16.45 54.00 -28.73
N PHE A 688 -15.75 53.46 -27.73
CA PHE A 688 -16.23 53.42 -26.34
C PHE A 688 -15.96 54.69 -25.51
N THR A 689 -15.71 55.85 -26.15
CA THR A 689 -15.24 57.05 -25.44
C THR A 689 -16.25 57.64 -24.46
N ALA A 690 -17.53 57.69 -24.82
CA ALA A 690 -18.56 58.27 -23.97
C ALA A 690 -18.76 57.45 -22.69
N GLU A 691 -18.80 56.12 -22.84
CA GLU A 691 -18.95 55.17 -21.73
C GLU A 691 -17.68 55.12 -20.86
N ALA A 692 -16.49 55.24 -21.46
CA ALA A 692 -15.23 55.38 -20.73
C ALA A 692 -15.18 56.67 -19.88
N GLN A 693 -15.81 57.77 -20.32
CA GLN A 693 -15.91 58.97 -19.49
C GLN A 693 -16.76 58.71 -18.25
N THR A 694 -17.92 58.07 -18.39
CA THR A 694 -18.76 57.64 -17.25
C THR A 694 -17.96 56.78 -16.26
N LEU A 695 -17.16 55.85 -16.76
CA LEU A 695 -16.30 55.00 -15.91
C LEU A 695 -15.17 55.80 -15.24
N THR A 696 -14.59 56.77 -15.95
CA THR A 696 -13.59 57.69 -15.37
C THR A 696 -14.20 58.53 -14.26
N ASP A 697 -15.44 58.99 -14.42
CA ASP A 697 -16.17 59.77 -13.42
C ASP A 697 -16.49 58.90 -12.17
N ILE A 698 -16.85 57.63 -12.37
CA ILE A 698 -17.03 56.65 -11.28
C ILE A 698 -15.72 56.41 -10.52
N ALA A 699 -14.59 56.32 -11.24
CA ALA A 699 -13.27 56.11 -10.63
C ALA A 699 -12.80 57.35 -9.83
N GLY A 700 -13.18 58.55 -10.25
CA GLY A 700 -12.74 59.81 -9.66
C GLY A 700 -11.22 59.94 -9.66
N SER A 701 -10.62 60.17 -8.49
CA SER A 701 -9.16 60.18 -8.32
C SER A 701 -8.55 58.80 -8.02
N GLY A 702 -9.39 57.77 -7.85
CA GLY A 702 -9.00 56.42 -7.45
C GLY A 702 -9.05 55.42 -8.61
N THR A 703 -9.40 54.17 -8.29
CA THR A 703 -9.63 53.10 -9.26
C THR A 703 -11.11 52.70 -9.25
N LEU A 704 -11.61 52.22 -10.38
CA LEU A 704 -12.92 51.60 -10.51
C LEU A 704 -13.06 50.45 -9.50
N PRO A 705 -14.21 50.33 -8.81
CA PRO A 705 -14.55 49.12 -8.08
C PRO A 705 -14.46 47.91 -9.02
N THR A 706 -13.98 46.80 -8.49
CA THR A 706 -13.70 45.60 -9.30
C THR A 706 -14.96 44.97 -9.86
N ASP A 707 -16.13 45.25 -9.33
CA ASP A 707 -17.43 44.81 -9.85
C ASP A 707 -18.03 45.81 -10.87
N MET A 708 -17.26 46.83 -11.30
CA MET A 708 -17.69 47.90 -12.22
C MET A 708 -16.80 48.03 -13.46
N THR A 709 -15.91 47.08 -13.70
CA THR A 709 -15.00 47.03 -14.87
C THR A 709 -15.54 46.18 -16.02
N ALA A 710 -16.69 45.53 -15.82
CA ALA A 710 -17.43 44.75 -16.81
C ALA A 710 -18.94 44.82 -16.52
N ASP A 711 -19.74 44.44 -17.51
CA ASP A 711 -21.14 44.05 -17.29
C ASP A 711 -21.23 42.51 -17.14
N LEU A 712 -21.81 42.03 -16.05
CA LEU A 712 -22.31 40.66 -15.91
C LEU A 712 -23.81 40.65 -16.19
N VAL A 713 -24.19 40.02 -17.28
CA VAL A 713 -25.59 39.85 -17.72
C VAL A 713 -26.04 38.43 -17.40
N LEU A 714 -27.08 38.32 -16.60
CA LEU A 714 -27.70 37.07 -16.18
C LEU A 714 -29.01 36.88 -16.95
N THR A 715 -29.06 35.91 -17.85
CA THR A 715 -30.21 35.64 -18.71
C THR A 715 -30.84 34.29 -18.35
N PRO A 716 -32.09 34.26 -17.84
CA PRO A 716 -32.81 33.01 -17.61
C PRO A 716 -33.00 32.22 -18.91
N ILE A 717 -32.76 30.90 -18.87
CA ILE A 717 -32.90 30.06 -20.05
C ILE A 717 -34.38 29.65 -20.22
N PRO A 718 -35.01 29.91 -21.38
CA PRO A 718 -36.40 29.51 -21.63
C PRO A 718 -36.55 27.98 -21.72
N ALA A 719 -37.74 27.49 -21.37
CA ALA A 719 -38.09 26.10 -21.60
C ALA A 719 -38.35 25.88 -23.10
N VAL A 720 -37.56 25.02 -23.74
CA VAL A 720 -37.68 24.67 -25.15
C VAL A 720 -37.92 23.18 -25.28
N SER A 721 -38.99 22.81 -25.99
CA SER A 721 -39.39 21.42 -26.17
C SER A 721 -38.29 20.61 -26.86
N ASN A 722 -38.00 19.41 -26.34
CA ASN A 722 -37.02 18.46 -26.86
C ASN A 722 -35.56 18.97 -26.90
N SER A 723 -35.18 19.91 -26.04
CA SER A 723 -33.79 20.34 -25.88
C SER A 723 -33.43 20.55 -24.42
N ASP A 724 -32.24 20.08 -24.01
CA ASP A 724 -31.69 20.39 -22.70
C ASP A 724 -31.36 21.90 -22.60
N PRO A 725 -31.77 22.59 -21.52
CA PRO A 725 -31.50 24.02 -21.32
C PRO A 725 -30.04 24.44 -21.45
N LEU A 726 -29.09 23.67 -20.89
CA LEU A 726 -27.66 24.03 -20.93
C LEU A 726 -27.08 23.87 -22.34
N LYS A 727 -27.51 22.82 -23.05
CA LYS A 727 -27.19 22.64 -24.48
C LYS A 727 -27.80 23.76 -25.33
N TRP A 728 -29.08 24.05 -25.13
CA TRP A 728 -29.78 25.11 -25.86
C TRP A 728 -29.09 26.46 -25.67
N ALA A 729 -28.69 26.79 -24.43
CA ALA A 729 -27.99 28.04 -24.13
C ALA A 729 -26.63 28.13 -24.82
N LYS A 730 -25.91 27.00 -24.95
CA LYS A 730 -24.67 26.93 -25.72
C LYS A 730 -24.90 27.16 -27.21
N ASP A 731 -25.93 26.52 -27.79
CA ASP A 731 -26.25 26.63 -29.22
C ASP A 731 -26.81 28.01 -29.60
N ASN A 732 -27.37 28.76 -28.65
CA ASN A 732 -27.98 30.07 -28.85
C ASN A 732 -27.22 31.23 -28.18
N ALA A 733 -26.01 30.95 -27.67
CA ALA A 733 -25.19 31.92 -26.97
C ALA A 733 -25.00 33.22 -27.76
N GLU A 734 -24.58 33.09 -29.02
CA GLU A 734 -24.29 34.23 -29.90
C GLU A 734 -25.48 35.18 -30.08
N THR A 735 -26.73 34.69 -30.05
CA THR A 735 -27.93 35.53 -30.26
C THR A 735 -28.43 36.17 -28.98
N LEU A 736 -28.28 35.48 -27.84
CA LEU A 736 -28.70 35.95 -26.52
C LEU A 736 -27.74 36.97 -25.90
N MET A 737 -26.55 37.13 -26.48
CA MET A 737 -25.49 37.95 -25.89
C MET A 737 -25.30 39.28 -26.58
N ILE A 738 -26.00 39.55 -27.68
CA ILE A 738 -25.79 40.76 -28.46
C ILE A 738 -26.24 41.98 -27.66
N SER A 739 -25.32 42.91 -27.39
CA SER A 739 -25.70 44.23 -26.87
C SER A 739 -26.49 44.98 -27.93
N GLY A 740 -27.51 45.75 -27.53
CA GLY A 740 -28.25 46.58 -28.48
C GLY A 740 -27.54 47.88 -28.83
N PRO A 741 -28.24 48.80 -29.54
CA PRO A 741 -27.68 50.06 -30.02
C PRO A 741 -27.14 50.95 -28.89
N GLN A 742 -26.19 51.84 -29.22
CA GLN A 742 -25.67 52.82 -28.26
C GLN A 742 -26.81 53.62 -27.62
N GLY A 743 -26.80 53.70 -26.28
CA GLY A 743 -27.83 54.42 -25.51
C GLY A 743 -29.19 53.72 -25.41
N ALA A 744 -29.39 52.56 -26.04
CA ALA A 744 -30.58 51.76 -25.83
C ALA A 744 -30.53 51.05 -24.48
N THR A 745 -31.67 50.94 -23.80
CA THR A 745 -31.89 49.96 -22.73
C THR A 745 -32.02 48.57 -23.36
N ALA A 746 -30.92 48.06 -23.92
CA ALA A 746 -30.95 46.80 -24.62
C ALA A 746 -30.86 45.64 -23.62
N LEU A 747 -32.02 45.10 -23.24
CA LEU A 747 -32.10 43.78 -22.62
C LEU A 747 -31.92 42.71 -23.70
N PRO A 748 -30.98 41.78 -23.56
CA PRO A 748 -31.05 40.52 -24.29
C PRO A 748 -32.17 39.71 -23.66
N VAL A 749 -33.34 39.67 -24.30
CA VAL A 749 -34.56 38.97 -23.86
C VAL A 749 -35.13 39.52 -22.53
N GLY A 750 -36.46 39.70 -22.48
CA GLY A 750 -37.18 40.56 -21.52
C GLY A 750 -37.16 40.19 -20.02
N SER A 751 -36.17 39.46 -19.54
CA SER A 751 -36.00 39.04 -18.14
C SER A 751 -34.54 39.02 -17.66
N SER A 752 -33.59 39.59 -18.41
CA SER A 752 -32.17 39.62 -17.99
C SER A 752 -31.88 40.64 -16.88
N VAL A 753 -30.92 40.32 -16.00
CA VAL A 753 -30.43 41.19 -14.92
C VAL A 753 -28.96 41.54 -15.13
N VAL A 754 -28.60 42.82 -14.97
CA VAL A 754 -27.24 43.33 -15.17
C VAL A 754 -26.61 43.76 -13.85
N TYR A 755 -25.38 43.30 -13.61
CA TYR A 755 -24.46 43.79 -12.58
C TYR A 755 -23.25 44.44 -13.26
N GLY A 756 -22.81 45.61 -12.79
CA GLY A 756 -21.77 46.41 -13.46
C GLY A 756 -22.04 47.91 -13.31
N ALA A 757 -21.34 48.74 -14.09
CA ALA A 757 -21.48 50.19 -13.99
C ALA A 757 -22.87 50.70 -14.47
N GLY A 758 -23.53 49.98 -15.37
CA GLY A 758 -24.89 50.29 -15.85
C GLY A 758 -26.02 49.73 -15.00
N GLN A 759 -25.72 49.06 -13.88
CA GLN A 759 -26.69 48.24 -13.16
C GLN A 759 -27.92 49.00 -12.65
N ASN A 760 -27.80 50.27 -12.25
CA ASN A 760 -28.91 51.07 -11.69
C ASN A 760 -30.08 51.24 -12.65
N GLU A 761 -29.82 51.21 -13.96
CA GLU A 761 -30.83 51.29 -15.01
C GLU A 761 -31.04 49.93 -15.69
N ASN A 762 -30.48 48.84 -15.14
CA ASN A 762 -30.45 47.49 -15.71
C ASN A 762 -30.02 47.48 -17.18
N LYS A 763 -29.00 48.28 -17.53
CA LYS A 763 -28.49 48.46 -18.89
C LYS A 763 -27.01 48.05 -18.98
N THR A 764 -26.60 47.58 -20.15
CA THR A 764 -25.18 47.36 -20.46
C THR A 764 -24.55 48.66 -20.95
N LEU A 765 -23.34 48.98 -20.51
CA LEU A 765 -22.54 50.04 -21.15
C LEU A 765 -21.96 49.56 -22.48
N CYS A 766 -21.74 48.25 -22.60
CA CYS A 766 -21.37 47.62 -23.87
C CYS A 766 -22.51 47.75 -24.88
N TYR A 767 -22.21 48.12 -26.12
CA TYR A 767 -23.21 48.36 -27.16
C TYR A 767 -22.72 47.87 -28.52
N ASN A 768 -23.67 47.64 -29.43
CA ASN A 768 -23.42 47.34 -30.84
C ASN A 768 -23.68 48.59 -31.67
N ASP A 769 -22.75 48.96 -32.56
CA ASP A 769 -22.85 50.18 -33.36
C ASP A 769 -23.67 50.04 -34.65
N GLY A 770 -24.21 48.85 -34.94
CA GLY A 770 -25.07 48.58 -36.09
C GLY A 770 -24.38 48.66 -37.45
N SER A 771 -23.04 48.73 -37.51
CA SER A 771 -22.30 48.78 -38.77
C SER A 771 -22.48 47.50 -39.60
N ALA A 772 -22.77 47.60 -40.90
CA ALA A 772 -23.01 46.41 -41.72
C ALA A 772 -21.79 45.48 -41.78
N ASN A 773 -22.02 44.16 -41.80
CA ASN A 773 -21.03 43.09 -41.99
C ASN A 773 -19.92 43.52 -42.97
N VAL A 774 -18.76 43.93 -42.45
CA VAL A 774 -17.55 44.02 -43.27
C VAL A 774 -17.17 42.57 -43.59
N PRO A 775 -16.93 42.19 -44.85
CA PRO A 775 -16.51 40.84 -45.19
C PRO A 775 -15.30 40.42 -44.33
N GLY A 776 -15.47 39.39 -43.50
CA GLY A 776 -14.46 38.92 -42.55
C GLY A 776 -14.54 39.46 -41.11
N LYS A 777 -15.57 40.26 -40.75
CA LYS A 777 -15.85 40.69 -39.36
C LYS A 777 -17.06 39.93 -38.78
N LYS A 778 -16.94 39.43 -37.55
CA LYS A 778 -17.98 38.66 -36.83
C LYS A 778 -18.67 39.40 -35.68
N SER A 779 -18.19 40.58 -35.25
CA SER A 779 -18.79 41.33 -34.13
C SER A 779 -18.63 42.85 -34.32
N ASN A 780 -19.66 43.59 -33.91
CA ASN A 780 -19.72 45.05 -33.84
C ASN A 780 -19.86 45.53 -32.38
N GLU A 781 -19.47 44.70 -31.42
CA GLU A 781 -19.60 45.01 -29.99
C GLU A 781 -18.38 45.76 -29.45
N THR A 782 -18.62 46.76 -28.62
CA THR A 782 -17.55 47.56 -27.99
C THR A 782 -16.71 46.81 -26.94
N CYS A 783 -17.24 45.72 -26.38
CA CYS A 783 -16.64 44.97 -25.26
C CYS A 783 -16.28 43.54 -25.62
N THR A 784 -15.23 43.00 -24.99
CA THR A 784 -14.88 41.58 -25.11
C THR A 784 -15.80 40.76 -24.21
N SER A 785 -16.49 39.77 -24.79
CA SER A 785 -17.48 38.96 -24.09
C SER A 785 -17.06 37.50 -23.91
N TRP A 786 -17.52 36.91 -22.80
CA TRP A 786 -17.48 35.47 -22.54
C TRP A 786 -18.78 35.03 -21.93
N SER A 787 -19.15 33.78 -22.19
CA SER A 787 -20.34 33.21 -21.60
C SER A 787 -20.12 31.82 -21.07
N PHE A 788 -20.96 31.46 -20.10
CA PHE A 788 -21.12 30.09 -19.67
C PHE A 788 -22.54 29.84 -19.15
N PRO A 789 -23.14 28.68 -19.47
CA PRO A 789 -24.35 28.25 -18.83
C PRO A 789 -24.06 27.80 -17.38
N THR A 790 -25.01 28.04 -16.49
CA THR A 790 -24.91 27.68 -15.09
C THR A 790 -26.28 27.39 -14.49
N THR A 791 -26.29 26.47 -13.54
CA THR A 791 -27.43 26.18 -12.66
C THR A 791 -27.12 26.49 -11.21
N GLN A 792 -25.95 27.09 -10.94
CA GLN A 792 -25.40 27.32 -9.62
C GLN A 792 -25.08 28.81 -9.42
N PRO A 793 -25.18 29.34 -8.18
CA PRO A 793 -24.53 30.57 -7.78
C PRO A 793 -23.02 30.47 -8.03
N PHE A 794 -22.39 31.61 -8.31
CA PHE A 794 -21.01 31.58 -8.77
C PHE A 794 -20.25 32.86 -8.44
N HIS A 795 -18.94 32.77 -8.54
CA HIS A 795 -17.99 33.84 -8.38
C HIS A 795 -17.12 33.90 -9.64
N VAL A 796 -17.11 35.05 -10.29
CA VAL A 796 -16.24 35.32 -11.44
C VAL A 796 -15.15 36.32 -11.05
N ASN A 797 -13.93 36.02 -11.45
CA ASN A 797 -12.78 36.91 -11.40
C ASN A 797 -12.10 36.93 -12.77
N ILE A 798 -11.91 38.09 -13.38
CA ILE A 798 -11.18 38.26 -14.63
C ILE A 798 -10.10 39.30 -14.41
N ARG A 799 -8.83 38.93 -14.53
CA ARG A 799 -7.70 39.86 -14.49
C ARG A 799 -7.22 40.13 -15.91
N VAL A 800 -7.02 41.40 -16.23
CA VAL A 800 -6.57 41.82 -17.55
C VAL A 800 -5.14 42.34 -17.42
N PHE A 801 -4.28 41.86 -18.31
CA PHE A 801 -2.90 42.29 -18.44
C PHE A 801 -2.63 42.78 -19.86
N ASP A 802 -1.68 43.70 -20.00
CA ASP A 802 -1.13 44.02 -21.32
C ASP A 802 -0.24 42.87 -21.84
N HIS A 803 0.20 42.95 -23.09
CA HIS A 803 1.09 41.96 -23.69
C HIS A 803 2.47 41.80 -23.02
N LEU A 804 2.87 42.74 -22.14
CA LEU A 804 4.10 42.68 -21.35
C LEU A 804 3.86 42.08 -19.96
N GLY A 805 2.62 41.76 -19.61
CA GLY A 805 2.24 41.19 -18.32
C GLY A 805 1.97 42.24 -17.23
N HIS A 806 1.87 43.53 -17.57
CA HIS A 806 1.45 44.54 -16.59
C HIS A 806 -0.05 44.46 -16.36
N PHE A 807 -0.46 44.61 -15.11
CA PHE A 807 -1.86 44.65 -14.72
C PHE A 807 -2.56 45.88 -15.32
N VAL A 808 -3.74 45.67 -15.90
CA VAL A 808 -4.54 46.70 -16.56
C VAL A 808 -5.80 47.01 -15.75
N ASN A 809 -6.60 45.98 -15.47
CA ASN A 809 -7.79 46.07 -14.64
C ASN A 809 -8.18 44.66 -14.14
N GLN A 810 -9.23 44.59 -13.31
CA GLN A 810 -9.86 43.32 -12.96
C GLN A 810 -11.37 43.47 -12.80
N TYR A 811 -12.11 42.45 -13.21
CA TYR A 811 -13.51 42.24 -12.86
C TYR A 811 -13.65 41.19 -11.76
N ASN A 812 -14.46 41.44 -10.74
CA ASN A 812 -14.68 40.52 -9.64
C ASN A 812 -16.11 40.68 -9.10
N LYS A 813 -16.94 39.65 -9.25
CA LYS A 813 -18.31 39.63 -8.72
C LYS A 813 -18.71 38.23 -8.27
N ARG A 814 -19.19 38.12 -7.03
CA ARG A 814 -19.92 36.96 -6.52
C ARG A 814 -21.41 37.18 -6.70
N VAL A 815 -22.07 36.24 -7.38
CA VAL A 815 -23.52 36.10 -7.47
C VAL A 815 -23.93 35.17 -6.33
N THR A 816 -24.58 35.72 -5.30
CA THR A 816 -25.04 34.93 -4.16
C THR A 816 -26.21 34.01 -4.55
N LYS A 817 -26.55 33.07 -3.68
CA LYS A 817 -27.76 32.23 -3.83
C LYS A 817 -29.01 33.08 -4.10
N GLU A 818 -29.22 34.12 -3.29
CA GLU A 818 -30.37 35.02 -3.41
C GLU A 818 -30.35 35.80 -4.74
N GLU A 819 -29.20 36.35 -5.12
CA GLU A 819 -29.06 37.07 -6.40
C GLU A 819 -29.31 36.14 -7.59
N PHE A 820 -28.87 34.88 -7.50
CA PHE A 820 -29.08 33.86 -8.53
C PHE A 820 -30.55 33.48 -8.68
N GLU A 821 -31.23 33.18 -7.56
CA GLU A 821 -32.66 32.84 -7.51
C GLU A 821 -33.55 33.98 -8.01
N ASN A 822 -33.22 35.21 -7.64
CA ASN A 822 -33.93 36.39 -8.11
C ASN A 822 -33.69 36.62 -9.60
N ALA A 823 -32.44 36.48 -10.06
CA ALA A 823 -32.10 36.67 -11.47
C ALA A 823 -32.78 35.63 -12.38
N LEU A 824 -32.96 34.38 -11.94
CA LEU A 824 -33.72 33.35 -12.68
C LEU A 824 -35.18 33.77 -12.94
N ASN A 825 -35.76 34.61 -12.08
CA ASN A 825 -37.09 35.20 -12.26
C ASN A 825 -37.05 36.62 -12.84
N GLY A 826 -35.90 37.08 -13.33
CA GLY A 826 -35.70 38.43 -13.87
C GLY A 826 -35.81 39.54 -12.83
N LEU A 827 -35.56 39.23 -11.56
CA LEU A 827 -35.65 40.16 -10.44
C LEU A 827 -34.25 40.55 -9.95
N ARG A 828 -34.10 41.83 -9.58
CA ARG A 828 -32.90 42.38 -8.94
C ARG A 828 -33.11 42.73 -7.45
N SER A 829 -34.33 42.57 -6.94
CA SER A 829 -34.71 42.96 -5.58
C SER A 829 -33.96 42.14 -4.52
N SER A 830 -33.76 42.70 -3.32
CA SER A 830 -33.32 41.97 -2.12
C SER A 830 -34.49 41.25 -1.40
N THR A 831 -35.60 41.04 -2.11
CA THR A 831 -36.74 40.28 -1.61
C THR A 831 -36.63 38.90 -2.22
N GLN A 832 -36.44 37.89 -1.38
CA GLN A 832 -36.30 36.50 -1.82
C GLN A 832 -37.50 36.08 -2.67
N SER A 833 -37.25 35.69 -3.92
CA SER A 833 -38.28 35.11 -4.77
C SER A 833 -38.79 33.80 -4.14
N ALA A 834 -40.11 33.59 -4.14
CA ALA A 834 -40.72 32.41 -3.53
C ALA A 834 -40.55 31.12 -4.37
N GLY A 835 -40.14 31.25 -5.64
CA GLY A 835 -40.13 30.16 -6.61
C GLY A 835 -41.51 29.51 -6.82
N LEU A 836 -41.59 28.49 -7.68
CA LEU A 836 -42.80 27.71 -7.91
C LEU A 836 -42.61 26.28 -7.37
N LYS A 837 -43.56 25.79 -6.58
CA LYS A 837 -43.57 24.38 -6.17
C LYS A 837 -44.00 23.51 -7.35
N MET A 838 -43.14 22.58 -7.76
CA MET A 838 -43.39 21.65 -8.86
C MET A 838 -43.52 20.21 -8.35
N PRO A 839 -44.45 19.40 -8.87
CA PRO A 839 -44.71 18.04 -8.37
C PRO A 839 -43.50 17.10 -8.31
N GLY A 840 -42.46 17.31 -9.12
CA GLY A 840 -41.24 16.46 -9.12
C GLY A 840 -40.05 17.03 -8.32
N CYS A 841 -40.19 18.18 -7.66
CA CYS A 841 -39.11 18.84 -6.92
C CYS A 841 -39.27 18.86 -5.40
N GLY A 842 -40.27 18.17 -4.85
CA GLY A 842 -40.54 18.15 -3.42
C GLY A 842 -40.74 19.57 -2.86
N ASP A 843 -39.92 19.93 -1.87
CA ASP A 843 -39.91 21.28 -1.28
C ASP A 843 -38.95 22.26 -1.95
N THR A 844 -38.14 21.81 -2.92
CA THR A 844 -37.21 22.67 -3.66
C THR A 844 -37.99 23.51 -4.68
N PRO A 845 -38.02 24.85 -4.54
CA PRO A 845 -38.74 25.69 -5.49
C PRO A 845 -38.04 25.73 -6.86
N MET A 846 -38.83 25.83 -7.92
CA MET A 846 -38.35 26.12 -9.27
C MET A 846 -38.27 27.62 -9.49
N TYR A 847 -37.12 28.07 -9.98
CA TYR A 847 -36.86 29.46 -10.31
C TYR A 847 -36.66 29.58 -11.83
N GLY A 848 -37.32 30.56 -12.46
CA GLY A 848 -37.38 30.68 -13.91
C GLY A 848 -38.12 29.52 -14.59
N ALA A 849 -38.00 29.44 -15.91
CA ALA A 849 -38.68 28.42 -16.71
C ALA A 849 -37.97 27.05 -16.72
N THR A 850 -36.69 26.99 -16.35
CA THR A 850 -35.88 25.75 -16.43
C THR A 850 -35.02 25.49 -15.20
N GLY A 851 -34.84 26.47 -14.30
CA GLY A 851 -33.83 26.40 -13.23
C GLY A 851 -32.40 26.70 -13.71
N ALA A 852 -32.20 27.08 -14.97
CA ALA A 852 -30.89 27.36 -15.55
C ALA A 852 -30.76 28.78 -16.10
N MET A 853 -29.51 29.25 -16.14
CA MET A 853 -29.14 30.61 -16.51
C MET A 853 -27.95 30.62 -17.44
N LEU A 854 -27.91 31.58 -18.36
CA LEU A 854 -26.74 31.93 -19.13
C LEU A 854 -26.10 33.18 -18.52
N ALA A 855 -24.86 33.04 -18.03
CA ALA A 855 -24.08 34.15 -17.50
C ALA A 855 -23.15 34.68 -18.60
N THR A 856 -23.23 35.97 -18.90
CA THR A 856 -22.42 36.63 -19.92
C THR A 856 -21.63 37.77 -19.29
N ILE A 857 -20.30 37.73 -19.39
CA ILE A 857 -19.42 38.79 -18.90
C ILE A 857 -18.92 39.59 -20.10
N LYS A 858 -19.16 40.91 -20.08
CA LYS A 858 -18.72 41.86 -21.11
C LYS A 858 -17.71 42.81 -20.50
N MET A 859 -16.42 42.54 -20.70
CA MET A 859 -15.34 43.35 -20.14
C MET A 859 -15.16 44.65 -20.92
N TYR A 860 -15.16 45.76 -20.20
CA TYR A 860 -14.97 47.08 -20.80
C TYR A 860 -13.52 47.25 -21.29
N PRO A 861 -13.30 47.93 -22.43
CA PRO A 861 -11.96 48.22 -22.93
C PRO A 861 -11.36 49.44 -22.22
N VAL A 862 -11.25 49.38 -20.89
CA VAL A 862 -10.67 50.44 -20.06
C VAL A 862 -9.64 49.92 -19.06
N THR A 863 -8.76 50.80 -18.60
CA THR A 863 -7.89 50.60 -17.42
C THR A 863 -8.71 50.61 -16.12
N ASP A 864 -8.08 50.26 -15.02
CA ASP A 864 -8.62 50.43 -13.66
C ASP A 864 -8.98 51.88 -13.30
N LYS A 865 -8.61 52.88 -14.11
CA LYS A 865 -9.01 54.29 -13.96
C LYS A 865 -10.14 54.72 -14.91
N GLY A 866 -10.78 53.78 -15.61
CA GLY A 866 -11.82 54.08 -16.61
C GLY A 866 -11.29 54.64 -17.94
N ARG A 867 -9.97 54.80 -18.10
CA ARG A 867 -9.37 55.29 -19.36
C ARG A 867 -9.33 54.20 -20.41
N LEU A 868 -9.63 54.54 -21.66
CA LEU A 868 -9.59 53.60 -22.79
C LEU A 868 -8.25 52.87 -22.92
N LEU A 869 -8.32 51.60 -23.28
CA LEU A 869 -7.16 50.79 -23.64
C LEU A 869 -6.55 51.26 -24.96
N ALA A 870 -5.22 51.18 -25.04
CA ALA A 870 -4.50 51.38 -26.29
C ALA A 870 -4.74 50.20 -27.24
N THR A 871 -4.61 50.45 -28.55
CA THR A 871 -4.61 49.37 -29.55
C THR A 871 -3.44 48.41 -29.28
N GLY A 872 -3.73 47.13 -29.07
CA GLY A 872 -2.70 46.11 -28.77
C GLY A 872 -3.28 44.78 -28.28
N PRO A 873 -2.43 43.77 -28.01
CA PRO A 873 -2.84 42.50 -27.41
C PRO A 873 -2.98 42.62 -25.89
N TYR A 874 -3.99 41.96 -25.34
CA TYR A 874 -4.25 41.84 -23.91
C TYR A 874 -4.45 40.37 -23.51
N VAL A 875 -4.07 40.05 -22.27
CA VAL A 875 -4.20 38.74 -21.66
C VAL A 875 -5.29 38.79 -20.60
N TYR A 876 -6.31 37.96 -20.77
CA TYR A 876 -7.43 37.82 -19.83
C TYR A 876 -7.27 36.52 -19.07
N GLN A 877 -7.04 36.61 -17.77
CA GLN A 877 -7.02 35.45 -16.86
C GLN A 877 -8.36 35.38 -16.14
N MET A 878 -9.23 34.48 -16.56
CA MET A 878 -10.54 34.29 -15.97
C MET A 878 -10.55 33.09 -15.03
N THR A 879 -11.19 33.27 -13.87
CA THR A 879 -11.54 32.20 -12.93
C THR A 879 -13.04 32.27 -12.67
N VAL A 880 -13.75 31.17 -12.89
CA VAL A 880 -15.16 30.99 -12.54
C VAL A 880 -15.24 29.90 -11.48
N VAL A 881 -15.88 30.20 -10.35
CA VAL A 881 -16.11 29.28 -9.25
C VAL A 881 -17.61 29.16 -9.05
N LYS A 882 -18.20 27.98 -9.17
CA LYS A 882 -19.62 27.71 -8.92
C LYS A 882 -19.76 27.05 -7.55
N ASP A 883 -20.62 27.61 -6.71
CA ASP A 883 -20.90 27.12 -5.35
C ASP A 883 -21.81 25.88 -5.43
N ALA A 884 -21.66 24.94 -4.49
CA ALA A 884 -22.55 23.79 -4.42
C ALA A 884 -24.02 24.26 -4.21
N TYR A 885 -24.96 23.72 -5.00
CA TYR A 885 -26.33 24.23 -5.03
C TYR A 885 -27.35 23.16 -5.40
N THR A 886 -28.46 23.14 -4.67
CA THR A 886 -29.63 22.28 -4.91
C THR A 886 -30.76 23.12 -5.49
N TYR A 887 -31.31 22.69 -6.62
CA TYR A 887 -32.32 23.43 -7.38
C TYR A 887 -33.28 22.49 -8.10
N CYS A 888 -34.46 23.01 -8.45
CA CYS A 888 -35.41 22.31 -9.30
C CYS A 888 -35.11 22.63 -10.77
N TYR A 889 -34.91 21.59 -11.59
CA TYR A 889 -34.50 21.69 -12.98
C TYR A 889 -35.50 21.04 -13.92
N GLU A 890 -35.79 21.67 -15.05
CA GLU A 890 -36.63 21.10 -16.11
C GLU A 890 -35.81 20.96 -17.40
N SER A 891 -35.53 19.70 -17.78
CA SER A 891 -34.84 19.38 -19.04
C SER A 891 -35.73 18.56 -19.96
N ASN A 892 -35.67 18.85 -21.26
CA ASN A 892 -36.20 17.98 -22.31
C ASN A 892 -37.73 17.69 -22.24
N GLY A 893 -38.53 18.61 -21.67
CA GLY A 893 -39.97 18.38 -21.47
C GLY A 893 -40.30 17.27 -20.46
N ASN A 894 -39.32 16.86 -19.65
CA ASN A 894 -39.53 15.96 -18.51
C ASN A 894 -40.18 16.73 -17.34
N ASN A 895 -40.76 16.00 -16.40
CA ASN A 895 -41.23 16.60 -15.15
C ASN A 895 -40.05 17.27 -14.41
N PRO A 896 -40.20 18.50 -13.88
CA PRO A 896 -39.16 19.17 -13.12
C PRO A 896 -38.66 18.29 -11.99
N THR A 897 -37.34 18.17 -11.82
CA THR A 897 -36.71 17.29 -10.85
C THR A 897 -35.70 18.04 -9.99
N THR A 898 -35.54 17.65 -8.72
CA THR A 898 -34.48 18.23 -7.86
C THR A 898 -33.11 17.74 -8.29
N MET A 899 -32.17 18.66 -8.48
CA MET A 899 -30.77 18.39 -8.77
C MET A 899 -29.88 19.05 -7.72
N THR A 900 -28.77 18.39 -7.38
CA THR A 900 -27.73 18.95 -6.50
C THR A 900 -26.41 18.93 -7.24
N MET A 901 -25.82 20.10 -7.45
CA MET A 901 -24.54 20.23 -8.14
C MET A 901 -23.42 20.54 -7.12
N PRO A 902 -22.26 19.87 -7.23
CA PRO A 902 -21.12 20.11 -6.34
C PRO A 902 -20.38 21.40 -6.71
N PHE A 903 -19.41 21.81 -5.89
CA PHE A 903 -18.52 22.93 -6.20
C PHE A 903 -17.77 22.70 -7.53
N GLN A 904 -17.70 23.72 -8.38
CA GLN A 904 -16.93 23.67 -9.64
C GLN A 904 -15.98 24.85 -9.75
N ARG A 905 -14.80 24.66 -10.32
CA ARG A 905 -13.86 25.75 -10.60
C ARG A 905 -13.24 25.60 -11.99
N THR A 906 -13.25 26.69 -12.73
CA THR A 906 -12.61 26.80 -14.05
C THR A 906 -11.62 27.96 -14.02
N THR A 907 -10.46 27.80 -14.66
CA THR A 907 -9.52 28.90 -14.88
C THR A 907 -8.99 28.85 -16.31
N GLU A 908 -9.14 29.96 -17.03
CA GLU A 908 -8.79 30.10 -18.44
C GLU A 908 -7.88 31.31 -18.64
N THR A 909 -6.91 31.20 -19.54
CA THR A 909 -6.07 32.33 -19.97
C THR A 909 -6.23 32.55 -21.46
N ILE A 910 -6.78 33.71 -21.83
CA ILE A 910 -7.14 34.03 -23.21
C ILE A 910 -6.37 35.26 -23.65
N ARG A 911 -5.72 35.19 -24.83
CA ARG A 911 -5.07 36.35 -25.46
C ARG A 911 -5.99 36.90 -26.56
N ARG A 912 -6.27 38.20 -26.52
CA ARG A 912 -7.10 38.88 -27.53
C ARG A 912 -6.54 40.25 -27.88
N GLY A 913 -6.61 40.60 -29.17
CA GLY A 913 -6.28 41.93 -29.65
C GLY A 913 -7.43 42.91 -29.45
N TYR A 914 -7.09 44.17 -29.19
CA TYR A 914 -8.02 45.30 -29.18
C TYR A 914 -7.49 46.36 -30.16
N ARG A 915 -8.31 46.81 -31.10
CA ARG A 915 -8.02 47.87 -32.07
C ARG A 915 -9.23 48.79 -32.18
N ARG A 916 -9.06 50.03 -31.74
CA ARG A 916 -10.09 51.06 -31.83
C ARG A 916 -10.27 51.50 -33.28
N THR A 917 -11.49 51.44 -33.80
CA THR A 917 -11.84 52.03 -35.10
C THR A 917 -12.25 53.49 -34.90
N GLN A 918 -11.72 54.41 -35.70
CA GLN A 918 -12.18 55.81 -35.67
C GLN A 918 -13.57 55.91 -36.33
N LYS A 919 -14.46 56.75 -35.78
CA LYS A 919 -15.66 57.22 -36.48
C LYS A 919 -15.21 57.80 -37.83
N LYS A 920 -15.68 57.22 -38.93
CA LYS A 920 -15.65 57.90 -40.24
C LYS A 920 -16.90 58.75 -40.38
#